data_AF-A0A5N5J874-F1
#
_entry.id   AF-A0A5N5J874-F1
#
_cell.length_a   1.000
_cell.length_b   1.000
_cell.length_c   1.000
_cell.angle_alpha   90.00
_cell.angle_beta   90.00
_cell.angle_gamma   90.00
#
_symmetry.space_group_name_H-M   'P 1'
#
loop_
_entity.id
_entity.type
_entity.pdbx_description
1 polymer ?
#
loop_
_entity_poly.entity_id
_entity_poly.type
_entity_poly.pdbx_seq_one_letter_code
_entity_poly.pdbx_strand_id
1 'polypeptide(L)'
;MPLFRRRQKTATGGTGAEQQPSEPVPAAVSAPHKTFPSGIKLLHCPESPTADIVFVHGLTGDREKTWTARHASAPWPQALLPSELPTARVLTFGYDAYVADWRGVVSQNRIGNHAWNLLTSLAAYRDRDDTNVRPIIFVCHSLGGLALVRSRERPEPHLQNILRSTRAIAFLGTPHHGAGLAYWAELLSRYIGVVKQTNSEIVAVLRSESEVLARIQASFHTMVMARSREGSGLTEICCFYEELPLPGIGQVVPQHSAVLPGYIPIGIRSNHMDMARFAAADDPGFVAVCGELRRWIRQLDGAEGRHRAPASRQEETLRNVLDGSENSSRFLVPYTSNPDFVGRSGILGQLKDQLGHGLAQPTGTSQLRRSLYGLGGVGKTQIALAYAYWLQQTRPEVSVFWVHASSAERFRQAYASIAEECQIPGHDDPKVDVLPLVKRWLEGKDRGRWLMVIDNADDTQVFFGRRAEPATADTPGLEGRVGSYIPDCAHGSVLVTTRNKETGSRLANGKRPIEVGQMDEDESGQLLRAKLDDEELDRDEVLVLSSRLEYLPLALVQAAAFIQENSITVSEYLRLLGQSDQELVGLLSEEFETVGRDSETSRAVTETWILSFEQIQRQNGFAGELLSLMSLFDRQAIPLAFLSHYSEEQQGQEPRGRVQLTKALGVLKAFSFITEDKGQIFDMHRLVQLVTRKWLANKGTMHHFATQAISTVSHNYPYGSHENRAICGAYLAHVHAVLKLESTGSRDEGLARASLLHSAAGYFDYQGQRKAAEGFLVEATKVWRKLLGEEHPDTLTSMGNLALTYSNQGRWKESEELDAQVMEVSKRVLGEEHPSTLTSMANLASTYWNQGRWKEAESLQAEELDICSRVLGEEHPDTLTSMGNLALTYSNQGRWNEAESLGVQVMEARKRVLGEEHPLTLISMGNLALTYSGQGRWEEAESLGLQVTEAWKRVLGEEHPLTLTSMGNLASTYWNQRRWKEAESLGVQVMDARKRVLGEEHPDTLTSMANLASTYRDQGRWEEAEELEVQVMEVSKRVLGEEHPLTLSGIGNLASTYWNQRRWKKAESLGVQVIDARKRVLGEDHPDTLTSMANLASTYWNQGRLKEAELLELQVMEASKRVLGEEHPDTLSSMANLALTCHIQGRADRSLRLMEQCVQLQRRVLGLDHPHTMSNSSTLRDWEEASGPL
;
A
#
# COMPACT_ATOMS: atom_id res chain seq x y z
N MET A 1 46.61 0.61 -31.60
CA MET A 1 45.94 1.41 -30.54
C MET A 1 44.45 1.12 -30.61
N PRO A 2 43.80 0.63 -29.55
CA PRO A 2 42.39 0.25 -29.61
C PRO A 2 41.53 1.50 -29.31
N LEU A 3 40.32 1.67 -29.85
CA LEU A 3 39.17 0.77 -29.67
C LEU A 3 38.08 1.00 -30.75
N PHE A 4 37.37 -0.10 -30.99
CA PHE A 4 35.92 -0.26 -31.13
C PHE A 4 35.30 -0.71 -32.47
N ARG A 5 34.45 -1.74 -32.28
CA ARG A 5 33.27 -2.18 -33.05
C ARG A 5 33.61 -2.81 -34.41
N ARG A 6 32.98 -3.92 -34.83
CA ARG A 6 31.54 -4.23 -34.77
C ARG A 6 31.30 -5.71 -35.11
N ARG A 7 30.24 -6.28 -34.50
CA ARG A 7 29.27 -7.31 -34.96
C ARG A 7 29.67 -8.27 -36.10
N GLN A 8 29.31 -9.55 -35.94
CA GLN A 8 28.17 -10.21 -36.64
C GLN A 8 28.05 -11.69 -36.23
N LYS A 9 26.87 -12.13 -35.76
CA LYS A 9 25.83 -12.94 -36.47
C LYS A 9 26.29 -14.34 -36.88
N THR A 10 25.58 -15.36 -36.36
CA THR A 10 24.75 -16.40 -37.03
C THR A 10 24.77 -17.66 -36.16
N ALA A 11 23.66 -18.12 -35.58
CA ALA A 11 22.47 -18.79 -36.15
C ALA A 11 22.65 -20.30 -36.30
N THR A 12 21.61 -21.03 -35.86
CA THR A 12 21.23 -22.45 -36.13
C THR A 12 22.19 -23.52 -35.58
N GLY A 13 21.77 -24.63 -34.98
CA GLY A 13 20.48 -25.33 -34.88
C GLY A 13 20.77 -26.85 -34.88
N GLY A 14 19.97 -27.63 -34.14
CA GLY A 14 19.94 -29.12 -34.17
C GLY A 14 20.68 -29.80 -33.00
N THR A 15 20.00 -30.34 -31.98
CA THR A 15 19.29 -31.65 -31.88
C THR A 15 20.21 -32.88 -31.98
N GLY A 16 20.14 -33.73 -30.94
CA GLY A 16 20.34 -35.19 -31.09
C GLY A 16 21.34 -35.83 -30.13
N ALA A 17 20.80 -36.65 -29.23
CA ALA A 17 21.44 -37.65 -28.36
C ALA A 17 22.46 -38.55 -29.13
N GLU A 18 23.41 -39.30 -28.55
CA GLU A 18 23.43 -40.07 -27.30
C GLU A 18 24.85 -40.72 -27.15
N GLN A 19 25.17 -41.20 -25.94
CA GLN A 19 26.16 -42.24 -25.58
C GLN A 19 27.66 -41.88 -25.34
N GLN A 20 28.01 -41.90 -24.04
CA GLN A 20 29.31 -42.20 -23.40
C GLN A 20 29.83 -43.62 -23.73
N PRO A 21 31.02 -44.12 -23.31
CA PRO A 21 32.01 -43.58 -22.33
C PRO A 21 33.51 -43.73 -22.73
N SER A 22 34.42 -42.96 -22.10
CA SER A 22 35.65 -43.47 -21.45
C SER A 22 36.56 -42.35 -20.91
N GLU A 23 36.83 -42.49 -19.61
CA GLU A 23 37.96 -42.05 -18.77
C GLU A 23 38.48 -40.59 -18.79
N PRO A 24 38.47 -39.90 -17.63
CA PRO A 24 39.08 -38.58 -17.46
C PRO A 24 40.49 -38.67 -16.84
N VAL A 25 41.24 -37.57 -16.98
CA VAL A 25 42.23 -36.94 -16.05
C VAL A 25 43.39 -36.33 -16.86
N PRO A 26 44.02 -35.18 -16.50
CA PRO A 26 43.77 -34.24 -15.40
C PRO A 26 43.54 -32.79 -15.88
N ALA A 27 42.57 -32.07 -15.30
CA ALA A 27 42.49 -30.61 -15.47
C ALA A 27 42.81 -29.88 -14.16
N ALA A 28 43.96 -29.20 -14.19
CA ALA A 28 44.32 -27.95 -13.52
C ALA A 28 43.82 -27.69 -12.09
N VAL A 29 44.81 -27.67 -11.18
CA VAL A 29 44.76 -27.12 -9.83
C VAL A 29 44.22 -25.68 -9.86
N SER A 30 43.00 -25.49 -9.37
CA SER A 30 42.49 -24.18 -8.98
C SER A 30 43.20 -23.71 -7.71
N ALA A 31 43.40 -22.39 -7.62
CA ALA A 31 44.01 -21.70 -6.48
C ALA A 31 43.44 -22.20 -5.13
N PRO A 32 44.22 -22.21 -4.03
CA PRO A 32 43.77 -22.76 -2.76
C PRO A 32 42.56 -21.96 -2.28
N HIS A 33 41.38 -22.57 -2.34
CA HIS A 33 40.22 -22.10 -1.60
C HIS A 33 40.66 -21.95 -0.14
N LYS A 34 40.55 -20.75 0.43
CA LYS A 34 40.67 -20.58 1.89
C LYS A 34 39.62 -21.48 2.53
N THR A 35 40.02 -22.64 3.02
CA THR A 35 39.15 -23.53 3.77
C THR A 35 38.77 -22.82 5.06
N PHE A 36 37.47 -22.51 5.20
CA PHE A 36 36.95 -21.98 6.46
C PHE A 36 37.20 -23.01 7.58
N PRO A 37 37.75 -22.61 8.74
CA PRO A 37 38.00 -23.52 9.85
C PRO A 37 36.68 -23.92 10.53
N SER A 38 35.94 -24.84 9.91
CA SER A 38 34.66 -25.36 10.40
C SER A 38 34.84 -26.57 11.34
N GLY A 39 33.80 -26.86 12.14
CA GLY A 39 33.78 -27.97 13.09
C GLY A 39 34.35 -27.64 14.46
N ILE A 40 34.43 -28.67 15.32
CA ILE A 40 34.86 -28.56 16.72
C ILE A 40 36.38 -28.56 16.84
N LYS A 41 36.91 -27.67 17.66
CA LYS A 41 38.31 -27.62 18.07
C LYS A 41 38.40 -27.67 19.60
N LEU A 42 39.25 -28.56 20.11
CA LEU A 42 39.60 -28.61 21.53
C LEU A 42 40.59 -27.49 21.86
N LEU A 43 40.26 -26.65 22.84
CA LEU A 43 41.13 -25.58 23.32
C LEU A 43 41.87 -25.97 24.61
N HIS A 44 41.21 -26.70 25.50
CA HIS A 44 41.80 -27.19 26.75
C HIS A 44 41.08 -28.46 27.25
N CYS A 45 41.83 -29.43 27.76
CA CYS A 45 41.28 -30.64 28.41
C CYS A 45 42.06 -30.93 29.70
N PRO A 46 41.41 -30.90 30.87
CA PRO A 46 42.03 -31.32 32.12
C PRO A 46 42.04 -32.84 32.26
N GLU A 47 42.78 -33.37 33.24
CA GLU A 47 42.91 -34.82 33.47
C GLU A 47 41.58 -35.51 33.81
N SER A 48 40.68 -34.83 34.54
CA SER A 48 39.36 -35.34 34.91
C SER A 48 38.27 -34.27 34.74
N PRO A 49 37.74 -34.07 33.51
CA PRO A 49 36.78 -33.01 33.26
C PRO A 49 35.37 -33.35 33.77
N THR A 50 34.77 -32.44 34.54
CA THR A 50 33.40 -32.58 35.09
C THR A 50 32.33 -31.97 34.18
N ALA A 51 32.69 -31.01 33.32
CA ALA A 51 31.79 -30.38 32.35
C ALA A 51 32.51 -29.99 31.05
N ASP A 52 31.75 -29.87 29.96
CA ASP A 52 32.21 -29.30 28.70
C ASP A 52 31.66 -27.88 28.52
N ILE A 53 32.54 -26.91 28.21
CA ILE A 53 32.17 -25.55 27.82
C ILE A 53 32.38 -25.39 26.31
N VAL A 54 31.33 -25.08 25.57
CA VAL A 54 31.35 -24.99 24.10
C VAL A 54 31.12 -23.54 23.65
N PHE A 55 32.15 -22.95 23.04
CA PHE A 55 32.14 -21.58 22.52
C PHE A 55 31.68 -21.53 21.06
N VAL A 56 30.62 -20.77 20.78
CA VAL A 56 30.00 -20.62 19.44
C VAL A 56 30.05 -19.15 19.00
N HIS A 57 30.76 -18.86 17.91
CA HIS A 57 30.92 -17.49 17.40
C HIS A 57 29.71 -16.98 16.61
N GLY A 58 29.63 -15.66 16.41
CA GLY A 58 28.57 -14.99 15.62
C GLY A 58 28.89 -14.82 14.13
N LEU A 59 27.98 -14.13 13.40
CA LEU A 59 28.15 -13.82 11.97
C LEU A 59 29.40 -12.98 11.70
N THR A 60 30.05 -13.22 10.55
CA THR A 60 31.33 -12.62 10.13
C THR A 60 32.51 -12.85 11.09
N GLY A 61 32.30 -13.64 12.15
CA GLY A 61 33.31 -14.08 13.10
C GLY A 61 34.01 -15.37 12.68
N ASP A 62 35.02 -15.74 13.46
CA ASP A 62 35.78 -16.98 13.29
C ASP A 62 35.99 -17.63 14.66
N ARG A 63 36.10 -18.97 14.69
CA ARG A 63 36.16 -19.75 15.95
C ARG A 63 37.38 -19.43 16.82
N GLU A 64 38.40 -18.74 16.31
CA GLU A 64 39.56 -18.30 17.09
C GLU A 64 39.54 -16.77 17.28
N LYS A 65 39.34 -16.00 16.22
CA LYS A 65 39.42 -14.52 16.28
C LYS A 65 38.30 -13.86 17.08
N THR A 66 37.12 -14.47 17.17
CA THR A 66 36.00 -13.92 17.96
C THR A 66 36.38 -13.78 19.43
N TRP A 67 37.17 -14.72 19.94
CA TRP A 67 37.55 -14.83 21.36
C TRP A 67 38.98 -14.34 21.65
N THR A 68 39.63 -13.66 20.70
CA THR A 68 41.01 -13.20 20.85
C THR A 68 41.05 -11.68 20.97
N ALA A 69 41.57 -11.17 22.09
CA ALA A 69 41.75 -9.72 22.31
C ALA A 69 42.80 -9.12 21.36
N ARG A 70 42.73 -7.79 21.13
CA ARG A 70 43.69 -7.09 20.27
C ARG A 70 45.11 -7.29 20.84
N HIS A 71 46.02 -7.80 20.02
CA HIS A 71 47.42 -8.13 20.35
C HIS A 71 47.64 -9.39 21.22
N ALA A 72 46.61 -10.20 21.50
CA ALA A 72 46.79 -11.51 22.14
C ALA A 72 47.20 -12.59 21.12
N SER A 73 48.08 -13.51 21.51
CA SER A 73 48.57 -14.61 20.66
C SER A 73 47.67 -15.85 20.67
N ALA A 74 46.71 -15.93 21.60
CA ALA A 74 45.77 -17.04 21.76
C ALA A 74 44.41 -16.54 22.27
N PRO A 75 43.30 -17.26 22.00
CA PRO A 75 41.97 -16.89 22.47
C PRO A 75 41.86 -17.03 24.00
N TRP A 76 41.15 -16.11 24.66
CA TRP A 76 41.06 -16.10 26.12
C TRP A 76 40.41 -17.36 26.75
N PRO A 77 39.51 -18.11 26.08
CA PRO A 77 39.04 -19.39 26.61
C PRO A 77 40.15 -20.45 26.74
N GLN A 78 41.24 -20.29 25.99
CA GLN A 78 42.43 -21.14 26.10
C GLN A 78 43.44 -20.57 27.12
N ALA A 79 43.59 -19.24 27.16
CA ALA A 79 44.63 -18.58 27.95
C ALA A 79 44.24 -18.28 29.41
N LEU A 80 42.97 -17.98 29.70
CA LEU A 80 42.50 -17.48 31.00
C LEU A 80 41.54 -18.43 31.74
N LEU A 81 40.70 -19.19 31.03
CA LEU A 81 39.73 -20.10 31.69
C LEU A 81 40.36 -21.28 32.45
N PRO A 82 41.44 -21.94 31.97
CA PRO A 82 41.98 -23.11 32.65
C PRO A 82 42.45 -22.85 34.09
N SER A 83 42.93 -21.63 34.41
CA SER A 83 43.31 -21.25 35.78
C SER A 83 42.10 -21.01 36.68
N GLU A 84 40.97 -20.61 36.12
CA GLU A 84 39.75 -20.27 36.86
C GLU A 84 38.77 -21.44 37.01
N LEU A 85 38.77 -22.34 36.02
CA LEU A 85 37.89 -23.50 35.90
C LEU A 85 38.71 -24.76 35.54
N PRO A 86 39.57 -25.26 36.46
CA PRO A 86 40.53 -26.33 36.17
C PRO A 86 39.87 -27.69 35.88
N THR A 87 38.58 -27.84 36.18
CA THR A 87 37.81 -29.08 35.96
C THR A 87 36.96 -29.05 34.67
N ALA A 88 36.99 -27.96 33.90
CA ALA A 88 36.19 -27.81 32.69
C ALA A 88 37.00 -28.10 31.41
N ARG A 89 36.44 -28.94 30.53
CA ARG A 89 36.97 -29.09 29.16
C ARG A 89 36.41 -27.99 28.27
N VAL A 90 37.29 -27.31 27.51
CA VAL A 90 36.91 -26.15 26.69
C VAL A 90 36.99 -26.49 25.21
N LEU A 91 35.87 -26.35 24.51
CA LEU A 91 35.69 -26.59 23.08
C LEU A 91 35.26 -25.29 22.39
N THR A 92 35.62 -25.11 21.11
CA THR A 92 35.04 -24.07 20.26
C THR A 92 34.56 -24.65 18.94
N PHE A 93 33.43 -24.14 18.44
CA PHE A 93 32.83 -24.57 17.19
C PHE A 93 32.90 -23.46 16.13
N GLY A 94 33.39 -23.81 14.95
CA GLY A 94 33.39 -22.95 13.77
C GLY A 94 32.36 -23.37 12.72
N TYR A 95 31.67 -22.41 12.14
CA TYR A 95 30.82 -22.61 10.97
C TYR A 95 30.95 -21.43 10.01
N ASP A 96 30.74 -21.66 8.71
CA ASP A 96 30.82 -20.59 7.72
C ASP A 96 29.76 -19.52 8.00
N ALA A 97 30.20 -18.42 8.58
CA ALA A 97 29.34 -17.36 9.09
C ALA A 97 29.43 -16.08 8.24
N TYR A 98 30.05 -16.15 7.05
CA TYR A 98 30.13 -15.02 6.14
C TYR A 98 28.78 -14.76 5.45
N VAL A 99 28.22 -13.58 5.68
CA VAL A 99 26.89 -13.13 5.18
C VAL A 99 26.97 -12.20 3.97
N ALA A 100 28.17 -11.69 3.70
CA ALA A 100 28.52 -10.90 2.53
C ALA A 100 29.97 -11.25 2.16
N ASP A 101 30.29 -11.22 0.87
CA ASP A 101 31.66 -11.36 0.37
C ASP A 101 31.85 -10.45 -0.85
N TRP A 102 33.06 -9.91 -0.99
CA TRP A 102 33.49 -9.07 -2.10
C TRP A 102 34.30 -9.85 -3.14
N ARG A 103 34.78 -11.07 -2.81
CA ARG A 103 35.65 -11.88 -3.68
C ARG A 103 35.23 -13.35 -3.86
N GLY A 104 34.11 -13.80 -3.29
CA GLY A 104 33.66 -15.21 -3.32
C GLY A 104 32.14 -15.38 -3.20
N VAL A 105 31.69 -16.65 -3.28
CA VAL A 105 30.28 -17.03 -3.16
C VAL A 105 29.90 -17.08 -1.69
N VAL A 106 28.89 -16.29 -1.30
CA VAL A 106 28.35 -16.26 0.08
C VAL A 106 27.59 -17.56 0.36
N SER A 107 27.79 -18.17 1.53
CA SER A 107 27.05 -19.35 1.98
C SER A 107 25.53 -19.11 1.88
N GLN A 108 24.81 -20.00 1.19
CA GLN A 108 23.34 -19.98 1.11
C GLN A 108 22.66 -20.71 2.29
N ASN A 109 23.45 -21.24 3.23
CA ASN A 109 22.90 -21.95 4.38
C ASN A 109 22.10 -21.00 5.28
N ARG A 110 20.93 -21.43 5.72
CA ARG A 110 20.14 -20.70 6.72
C ARG A 110 20.72 -20.91 8.11
N ILE A 111 20.34 -20.06 9.07
CA ILE A 111 20.73 -20.21 10.49
C ILE A 111 20.41 -21.63 11.03
N GLY A 112 19.31 -22.24 10.58
CA GLY A 112 18.96 -23.62 10.94
C GLY A 112 19.95 -24.69 10.43
N ASN A 113 20.55 -24.50 9.24
CA ASN A 113 21.57 -25.41 8.73
C ASN A 113 22.86 -25.34 9.56
N HIS A 114 23.22 -24.16 10.04
CA HIS A 114 24.39 -24.00 10.94
C HIS A 114 24.14 -24.59 12.32
N ALA A 115 22.92 -24.46 12.84
CA ALA A 115 22.46 -25.13 14.06
C ALA A 115 22.63 -26.65 13.97
N TRP A 116 22.17 -27.22 12.85
CA TRP A 116 22.29 -28.64 12.55
C TRP A 116 23.75 -29.10 12.57
N ASN A 117 24.63 -28.39 11.85
CA ASN A 117 26.04 -28.74 11.78
C ASN A 117 26.73 -28.69 13.16
N LEU A 118 26.35 -27.75 14.04
CA LEU A 118 26.85 -27.70 15.42
C LEU A 118 26.49 -28.95 16.21
N LEU A 119 25.20 -29.31 16.25
CA LEU A 119 24.72 -30.43 17.05
C LEU A 119 25.28 -31.75 16.55
N THR A 120 25.27 -31.97 15.24
CA THR A 120 25.77 -33.21 14.63
C THR A 120 27.28 -33.34 14.83
N SER A 121 28.04 -32.25 14.69
CA SER A 121 29.48 -32.26 14.96
C SER A 121 29.78 -32.53 16.43
N LEU A 122 28.99 -31.96 17.36
CA LEU A 122 29.17 -32.14 18.80
C LEU A 122 28.77 -33.52 19.28
N ALA A 123 27.67 -34.06 18.77
CA ALA A 123 27.26 -35.44 19.01
C ALA A 123 28.33 -36.41 18.50
N ALA A 124 28.80 -36.25 17.26
CA ALA A 124 29.85 -37.12 16.71
C ALA A 124 31.19 -37.00 17.45
N TYR A 125 31.55 -35.80 17.91
CA TYR A 125 32.78 -35.59 18.69
C TYR A 125 32.71 -36.28 20.06
N ARG A 126 31.57 -36.16 20.75
CA ARG A 126 31.35 -36.74 22.08
C ARG A 126 31.09 -38.25 22.07
N ASP A 127 30.57 -38.76 20.96
CA ASP A 127 30.42 -40.19 20.74
C ASP A 127 31.77 -40.86 20.54
N ARG A 128 32.69 -40.18 19.84
CA ARG A 128 34.05 -40.67 19.59
C ARG A 128 34.90 -40.80 20.85
N ASP A 129 34.66 -39.97 21.86
CA ASP A 129 35.45 -39.95 23.11
C ASP A 129 34.65 -40.40 24.35
N ASP A 130 33.47 -41.00 24.13
CA ASP A 130 32.55 -41.54 25.15
C ASP A 130 32.17 -40.55 26.25
N THR A 131 32.01 -39.27 25.88
CA THR A 131 31.61 -38.20 26.82
C THR A 131 30.14 -37.82 26.71
N ASN A 132 29.32 -38.64 26.05
CA ASN A 132 27.93 -38.38 25.67
C ASN A 132 27.02 -37.85 26.81
N VAL A 133 27.25 -38.24 28.06
CA VAL A 133 26.43 -37.84 29.23
C VAL A 133 27.00 -36.69 30.06
N ARG A 134 28.20 -36.18 29.76
CA ARG A 134 28.84 -35.12 30.54
C ARG A 134 28.08 -33.79 30.40
N PRO A 135 27.81 -33.03 31.48
CA PRO A 135 27.17 -31.72 31.39
C PRO A 135 27.81 -30.78 30.36
N ILE A 136 26.97 -30.05 29.61
CA ILE A 136 27.37 -29.07 28.59
C ILE A 136 26.93 -27.67 29.02
N ILE A 137 27.84 -26.71 28.90
CA ILE A 137 27.59 -25.27 29.03
C ILE A 137 27.91 -24.60 27.70
N PHE A 138 26.96 -23.88 27.09
CA PHE A 138 27.21 -23.13 25.86
C PHE A 138 27.53 -21.67 26.15
N VAL A 139 28.51 -21.12 25.45
CA VAL A 139 28.80 -19.68 25.43
C VAL A 139 28.69 -19.20 23.99
N CYS A 140 27.67 -18.40 23.70
CA CYS A 140 27.29 -18.00 22.36
C CYS A 140 27.43 -16.50 22.17
N HIS A 141 28.12 -16.05 21.11
CA HIS A 141 28.19 -14.63 20.76
C HIS A 141 27.27 -14.31 19.58
N SER A 142 26.52 -13.21 19.69
CA SER A 142 25.66 -12.70 18.63
C SER A 142 24.73 -13.80 18.07
N LEU A 143 24.60 -13.92 16.75
CA LEU A 143 23.74 -14.91 16.07
C LEU A 143 24.13 -16.37 16.25
N GLY A 144 25.31 -16.67 16.79
CA GLY A 144 25.69 -18.04 17.15
C GLY A 144 24.74 -18.64 18.19
N GLY A 145 24.12 -17.79 19.02
CA GLY A 145 23.08 -18.20 19.95
C GLY A 145 21.78 -18.62 19.28
N LEU A 146 21.39 -17.97 18.17
CA LEU A 146 20.15 -18.27 17.45
C LEU A 146 20.23 -19.59 16.68
N ALA A 147 21.44 -20.03 16.29
CA ALA A 147 21.65 -21.37 15.78
C ALA A 147 21.28 -22.42 16.83
N LEU A 148 21.80 -22.32 18.06
CA LEU A 148 21.52 -23.29 19.14
C LEU A 148 20.02 -23.43 19.45
N VAL A 149 19.27 -22.33 19.34
CA VAL A 149 17.86 -22.17 19.71
C VAL A 149 16.90 -22.86 18.72
N ARG A 150 17.34 -23.20 17.50
CA ARG A 150 16.55 -23.90 16.44
C ARG A 150 16.59 -25.43 16.45
N SER A 151 17.20 -26.03 17.45
CA SER A 151 17.61 -27.44 17.47
C SER A 151 16.50 -28.49 17.72
N ARG A 152 15.25 -28.08 17.97
CA ARG A 152 14.23 -28.94 18.61
C ARG A 152 13.39 -29.83 17.68
N GLU A 153 13.56 -29.75 16.37
CA GLU A 153 12.56 -30.31 15.43
C GLU A 153 12.75 -31.79 15.06
N ARG A 154 13.54 -32.59 15.81
CA ARG A 154 13.89 -33.94 15.33
C ARG A 154 13.98 -35.03 16.43
N PRO A 155 13.58 -36.29 16.12
CA PRO A 155 13.45 -37.36 17.11
C PRO A 155 14.73 -38.21 17.35
N GLU A 156 15.88 -37.93 16.71
CA GLU A 156 17.03 -38.84 16.77
C GLU A 156 17.69 -38.89 18.18
N PRO A 157 17.91 -40.09 18.77
CA PRO A 157 18.39 -40.23 20.14
C PRO A 157 19.74 -39.57 20.44
N HIS A 158 20.69 -39.59 19.50
CA HIS A 158 22.04 -39.05 19.69
C HIS A 158 22.07 -37.51 19.72
N LEU A 159 21.14 -36.83 19.04
CA LEU A 159 20.97 -35.37 19.09
C LEU A 159 20.18 -34.94 20.33
N GLN A 160 19.19 -35.74 20.75
CA GLN A 160 18.50 -35.54 22.02
C GLN A 160 19.46 -35.62 23.21
N ASN A 161 20.53 -36.42 23.14
CA ASN A 161 21.54 -36.50 24.19
C ASN A 161 22.32 -35.19 24.39
N ILE A 162 22.56 -34.41 23.33
CA ILE A 162 23.19 -33.08 23.45
C ILE A 162 22.27 -32.11 24.19
N LEU A 163 20.99 -32.09 23.81
CA LEU A 163 19.98 -31.28 24.51
C LEU A 163 19.83 -31.74 25.97
N ARG A 164 19.77 -33.05 26.23
CA ARG A 164 19.69 -33.63 27.58
C ARG A 164 20.89 -33.25 28.46
N SER A 165 22.08 -33.24 27.88
CA SER A 165 23.33 -32.91 28.57
C SER A 165 23.54 -31.40 28.77
N THR A 166 22.79 -30.55 28.06
CA THR A 166 22.90 -29.09 28.21
C THR A 166 22.30 -28.64 29.54
N ARG A 167 23.14 -28.02 30.38
CA ARG A 167 22.79 -27.52 31.73
C ARG A 167 22.76 -26.00 31.84
N ALA A 168 23.55 -25.29 31.05
CA ALA A 168 23.53 -23.83 31.05
C ALA A 168 23.90 -23.21 29.68
N ILE A 169 23.41 -21.99 29.42
CA ILE A 169 23.68 -21.22 28.20
C ILE A 169 23.95 -19.74 28.57
N ALA A 170 25.08 -19.20 28.11
CA ALA A 170 25.42 -17.79 28.21
C ALA A 170 25.34 -17.13 26.82
N PHE A 171 24.49 -16.11 26.67
CA PHE A 171 24.34 -15.32 25.45
C PHE A 171 25.08 -14.00 25.57
N LEU A 172 26.04 -13.72 24.69
CA LEU A 172 26.80 -12.48 24.60
C LEU A 172 26.29 -11.66 23.42
N GLY A 173 25.41 -10.69 23.69
CA GLY A 173 24.88 -9.78 22.66
C GLY A 173 24.03 -10.48 21.58
N THR A 174 23.33 -11.56 21.91
CA THR A 174 22.46 -12.26 20.93
C THR A 174 21.17 -11.47 20.71
N PRO A 175 20.81 -11.08 19.46
CA PRO A 175 19.62 -10.27 19.19
C PRO A 175 18.36 -11.14 19.24
N HIS A 176 17.85 -11.41 20.45
CA HIS A 176 16.68 -12.25 20.65
C HIS A 176 15.42 -11.60 20.05
N HIS A 177 15.23 -10.27 20.14
CA HIS A 177 14.07 -9.56 19.57
C HIS A 177 14.38 -8.78 18.27
N GLY A 178 15.49 -9.13 17.62
CA GLY A 178 15.95 -8.50 16.38
C GLY A 178 16.72 -7.20 16.61
N ALA A 179 17.29 -6.62 15.56
CA ALA A 179 17.94 -5.32 15.62
C ALA A 179 17.69 -4.55 14.32
N GLY A 180 17.90 -3.23 14.33
CA GLY A 180 17.64 -2.39 13.15
C GLY A 180 18.47 -2.86 11.94
N LEU A 181 17.82 -3.05 10.79
CA LEU A 181 18.46 -3.53 9.55
C LEU A 181 19.62 -2.61 9.11
N ALA A 182 19.48 -1.30 9.32
CA ALA A 182 20.52 -0.31 9.03
C ALA A 182 21.80 -0.56 9.84
N TYR A 183 21.69 -0.87 11.13
CA TYR A 183 22.83 -1.15 12.00
C TYR A 183 23.59 -2.41 11.58
N TRP A 184 22.87 -3.46 11.15
CA TRP A 184 23.49 -4.68 10.60
C TRP A 184 24.11 -4.45 9.22
N ALA A 185 23.46 -3.70 8.33
CA ALA A 185 24.01 -3.36 7.01
C ALA A 185 25.31 -2.53 7.12
N GLU A 186 25.38 -1.62 8.08
CA GLU A 186 26.54 -0.76 8.34
C GLU A 186 27.68 -1.50 9.07
N LEU A 187 27.35 -2.45 9.95
CA LEU A 187 28.34 -3.35 10.55
C LEU A 187 28.98 -4.27 9.50
N LEU A 188 28.18 -4.77 8.55
CA LEU A 188 28.65 -5.59 7.43
C LEU A 188 29.55 -4.79 6.46
N SER A 189 29.23 -3.51 6.20
CA SER A 189 30.01 -2.66 5.29
C SER A 189 31.38 -2.27 5.86
N ARG A 190 31.55 -2.17 7.18
CA ARG A 190 32.85 -1.88 7.81
C ARG A 190 33.89 -3.00 7.68
N TYR A 191 33.45 -4.24 7.49
CA TYR A 191 34.34 -5.38 7.28
C TYR A 191 34.60 -5.68 5.80
N ILE A 192 33.72 -5.24 4.88
CA ILE A 192 33.72 -5.64 3.48
C ILE A 192 33.38 -4.42 2.61
N GLY A 193 34.39 -3.84 1.94
CA GLY A 193 34.19 -2.74 1.01
C GLY A 193 33.30 -3.13 -0.19
N VAL A 194 32.46 -2.19 -0.63
CA VAL A 194 31.47 -2.26 -1.74
C VAL A 194 30.89 -3.67 -1.96
N VAL A 195 29.77 -3.93 -1.29
CA VAL A 195 29.08 -5.22 -1.29
C VAL A 195 28.47 -5.53 -2.67
N LYS A 196 28.79 -6.70 -3.25
CA LYS A 196 28.17 -7.21 -4.49
C LYS A 196 26.98 -8.14 -4.25
N GLN A 197 27.01 -8.96 -3.19
CA GLN A 197 25.95 -9.92 -2.85
C GLN A 197 25.82 -10.11 -1.33
N THR A 198 24.59 -10.24 -0.84
CA THR A 198 24.24 -10.49 0.57
C THR A 198 23.29 -11.67 0.68
N ASN A 199 23.43 -12.53 1.70
CA ASN A 199 22.42 -13.55 2.01
C ASN A 199 21.21 -12.87 2.69
N SER A 200 20.19 -12.58 1.90
CA SER A 200 18.97 -11.89 2.34
C SER A 200 18.17 -12.66 3.37
N GLU A 201 18.28 -13.99 3.42
CA GLU A 201 17.52 -14.83 4.35
C GLU A 201 18.05 -14.74 5.79
N ILE A 202 19.37 -14.70 5.98
CA ILE A 202 19.97 -14.48 7.30
C ILE A 202 19.71 -13.04 7.79
N VAL A 203 19.79 -12.07 6.88
CA VAL A 203 19.52 -10.66 7.18
C VAL A 203 18.03 -10.41 7.49
N ALA A 204 17.12 -11.17 6.87
CA ALA A 204 15.68 -11.08 7.13
C ALA A 204 15.28 -11.60 8.54
N VAL A 205 16.00 -12.59 9.08
CA VAL A 205 15.80 -13.08 10.47
C VAL A 205 16.20 -12.01 11.51
N LEU A 206 17.03 -11.04 11.14
CA LEU A 206 17.56 -10.03 12.05
C LEU A 206 16.70 -8.77 12.18
N ARG A 207 15.68 -8.59 11.34
CA ARG A 207 14.79 -7.44 11.43
C ARG A 207 14.07 -7.41 12.79
N SER A 208 13.96 -6.23 13.38
CA SER A 208 13.00 -5.98 14.45
C SER A 208 11.62 -6.45 13.99
N GLU A 209 10.93 -7.26 14.81
CA GLU A 209 9.63 -7.89 14.49
C GLU A 209 9.69 -9.08 13.50
N SER A 210 10.85 -9.71 13.28
CA SER A 210 10.92 -10.94 12.49
C SER A 210 10.11 -12.08 13.11
N GLU A 211 9.04 -12.51 12.43
CA GLU A 211 8.24 -13.68 12.83
C GLU A 211 9.07 -14.95 12.99
N VAL A 212 10.08 -15.12 12.12
CA VAL A 212 10.99 -16.27 12.19
C VAL A 212 11.76 -16.24 13.51
N LEU A 213 12.21 -15.06 13.94
CA LEU A 213 12.94 -14.88 15.19
C LEU A 213 12.03 -15.06 16.41
N ALA A 214 10.80 -14.51 16.38
CA ALA A 214 9.80 -14.68 17.43
C ALA A 214 9.40 -16.17 17.61
N ARG A 215 9.23 -16.90 16.50
CA ARG A 215 8.98 -18.37 16.51
C ARG A 215 10.16 -19.14 17.09
N ILE A 216 11.40 -18.79 16.73
CA ILE A 216 12.62 -19.39 17.28
C ILE A 216 12.67 -19.20 18.81
N GLN A 217 12.36 -18.00 19.31
CA GLN A 217 12.31 -17.71 20.74
C GLN A 217 11.18 -18.48 21.45
N ALA A 218 9.98 -18.52 20.89
CA ALA A 218 8.84 -19.22 21.46
C ALA A 218 9.10 -20.74 21.56
N SER A 219 9.70 -21.34 20.52
CA SER A 219 10.09 -22.75 20.50
C SER A 219 11.15 -23.08 21.55
N PHE A 220 12.11 -22.18 21.77
CA PHE A 220 13.15 -22.34 22.80
C PHE A 220 12.64 -22.13 24.23
N HIS A 221 11.76 -21.14 24.46
CA HIS A 221 11.09 -20.99 25.75
C HIS A 221 10.24 -22.22 26.08
N THR A 222 9.52 -22.76 25.09
CA THR A 222 8.75 -23.99 25.24
C THR A 222 9.67 -25.19 25.52
N MET A 223 10.86 -25.24 24.92
CA MET A 223 11.86 -26.29 25.15
C MET A 223 12.38 -26.26 26.59
N VAL A 224 12.77 -25.09 27.09
CA VAL A 224 13.27 -24.92 28.46
C VAL A 224 12.16 -25.24 29.49
N MET A 225 10.92 -24.83 29.20
CA MET A 225 9.77 -25.09 30.08
C MET A 225 9.29 -26.54 30.08
N ALA A 226 9.33 -27.24 28.93
CA ALA A 226 8.98 -28.65 28.84
C ALA A 226 9.92 -29.53 29.70
N ARG A 227 11.22 -29.22 29.73
CA ARG A 227 12.21 -29.95 30.54
C ARG A 227 12.03 -29.77 32.05
N SER A 228 11.47 -28.64 32.48
CA SER A 228 11.08 -28.42 33.88
C SER A 228 9.92 -29.34 34.32
N ARG A 229 9.08 -29.81 33.39
CA ARG A 229 7.97 -30.73 33.68
C ARG A 229 8.40 -32.20 33.72
N GLU A 230 9.47 -32.57 33.01
CA GLU A 230 10.01 -33.94 32.94
C GLU A 230 10.99 -34.31 34.07
N GLY A 231 11.08 -33.49 35.13
CA GLY A 231 11.91 -33.76 36.31
C GLY A 231 13.43 -33.70 36.09
N SER A 232 13.88 -33.30 34.90
CA SER A 232 15.30 -33.33 34.48
C SER A 232 16.03 -31.99 34.64
N GLY A 233 15.85 -31.28 35.77
CA GLY A 233 16.58 -30.05 36.13
C GLY A 233 16.33 -28.81 35.24
N LEU A 234 16.39 -27.61 35.83
CA LEU A 234 16.30 -26.35 35.08
C LEU A 234 17.59 -26.10 34.27
N THR A 235 17.45 -25.67 33.01
CA THR A 235 18.58 -25.14 32.22
C THR A 235 18.80 -23.68 32.61
N GLU A 236 19.97 -23.35 33.14
CA GLU A 236 20.30 -21.99 33.57
C GLU A 236 20.67 -21.12 32.35
N ILE A 237 20.13 -19.90 32.28
CA ILE A 237 20.40 -18.99 31.16
C ILE A 237 20.81 -17.62 31.71
N CYS A 238 21.89 -17.07 31.16
CA CYS A 238 22.34 -15.70 31.44
C CYS A 238 22.55 -14.92 30.13
N CYS A 239 22.03 -13.69 30.08
CA CYS A 239 22.09 -12.82 28.92
C CYS A 239 22.97 -11.60 29.21
N PHE A 240 24.00 -11.41 28.40
CA PHE A 240 24.93 -10.29 28.50
C PHE A 240 24.67 -9.27 27.37
N TYR A 241 24.65 -7.98 27.69
CA TYR A 241 24.41 -6.91 26.73
C TYR A 241 25.56 -5.89 26.67
N GLU A 242 25.70 -5.21 25.54
CA GLU A 242 26.72 -4.16 25.34
C GLU A 242 26.29 -2.83 25.99
N GLU A 243 27.19 -2.17 26.72
CA GLU A 243 26.93 -0.85 27.33
C GLU A 243 27.52 0.32 26.52
N LEU A 244 28.52 0.08 25.68
CA LEU A 244 29.15 1.13 24.88
C LEU A 244 28.71 1.02 23.40
N PRO A 245 28.30 2.12 22.76
CA PRO A 245 27.94 2.08 21.34
C PRO A 245 29.18 1.89 20.46
N LEU A 246 28.99 1.35 19.26
CA LEU A 246 30.02 1.40 18.22
C LEU A 246 30.14 2.83 17.67
N PRO A 247 31.37 3.40 17.58
CA PRO A 247 31.56 4.76 17.08
C PRO A 247 30.97 4.93 15.68
N GLY A 248 30.07 5.89 15.48
CA GLY A 248 29.42 6.20 14.19
C GLY A 248 28.31 5.23 13.74
N ILE A 249 28.02 4.16 14.48
CA ILE A 249 26.89 3.23 14.20
C ILE A 249 25.85 3.28 15.34
N GLY A 250 26.26 3.52 16.58
CA GLY A 250 25.37 3.42 17.74
C GLY A 250 25.38 2.03 18.37
N GLN A 251 24.35 1.69 19.16
CA GLN A 251 24.22 0.38 19.80
C GLN A 251 23.73 -0.65 18.77
N VAL A 252 24.45 -1.77 18.61
CA VAL A 252 24.14 -2.76 17.55
C VAL A 252 22.98 -3.66 17.96
N VAL A 253 23.01 -4.17 19.19
CA VAL A 253 21.92 -4.94 19.79
C VAL A 253 21.47 -4.23 21.06
N PRO A 254 20.31 -3.55 21.03
CA PRO A 254 19.75 -2.90 22.20
C PRO A 254 19.53 -3.88 23.34
N GLN A 255 19.61 -3.39 24.59
CA GLN A 255 19.46 -4.23 25.79
C GLN A 255 18.19 -5.10 25.78
N HIS A 256 17.04 -4.55 25.38
CA HIS A 256 15.77 -5.30 25.33
C HIS A 256 15.79 -6.44 24.29
N SER A 257 16.66 -6.35 23.29
CA SER A 257 16.87 -7.41 22.30
C SER A 257 17.94 -8.40 22.75
N ALA A 258 18.97 -7.95 23.47
CA ALA A 258 20.03 -8.81 24.01
C ALA A 258 19.58 -9.71 25.18
N VAL A 259 18.41 -9.44 25.77
CA VAL A 259 17.93 -10.07 27.00
C VAL A 259 16.60 -10.78 26.77
N LEU A 260 16.54 -12.08 27.13
CA LEU A 260 15.29 -12.84 27.14
C LEU A 260 14.42 -12.46 28.37
N PRO A 261 13.09 -12.30 28.22
CA PRO A 261 12.23 -11.95 29.33
C PRO A 261 12.26 -13.02 30.42
N GLY A 262 12.50 -12.61 31.68
CA GLY A 262 12.55 -13.49 32.83
C GLY A 262 13.94 -14.04 33.21
N TYR A 263 15.01 -13.65 32.48
CA TYR A 263 16.39 -14.06 32.78
C TYR A 263 17.27 -12.88 33.20
N ILE A 264 18.34 -13.14 33.96
CA ILE A 264 19.20 -12.11 34.56
C ILE A 264 20.02 -11.41 33.46
N PRO A 265 19.88 -10.08 33.29
CA PRO A 265 20.70 -9.31 32.36
C PRO A 265 21.98 -8.82 33.03
N ILE A 266 23.14 -8.99 32.39
CA ILE A 266 24.43 -8.49 32.87
C ILE A 266 25.08 -7.59 31.80
N GLY A 267 25.39 -6.34 32.15
CA GLY A 267 26.06 -5.41 31.24
C GLY A 267 27.56 -5.70 31.13
N ILE A 268 28.10 -5.68 29.91
CA ILE A 268 29.54 -5.67 29.65
C ILE A 268 29.91 -4.29 29.10
N ARG A 269 30.83 -3.59 29.76
CA ARG A 269 31.28 -2.25 29.39
C ARG A 269 32.22 -2.24 28.17
N SER A 270 31.73 -2.77 27.06
CA SER A 270 32.36 -2.85 25.74
C SER A 270 31.30 -2.65 24.66
N ASN A 271 31.74 -2.38 23.43
CA ASN A 271 30.86 -2.38 22.26
C ASN A 271 30.62 -3.81 21.75
N HIS A 272 29.64 -3.99 20.85
CA HIS A 272 29.24 -5.29 20.31
C HIS A 272 30.39 -6.15 19.77
N MET A 273 31.40 -5.51 19.19
CA MET A 273 32.53 -6.17 18.54
C MET A 273 33.62 -6.60 19.53
N ASP A 274 33.72 -5.92 20.67
CA ASP A 274 34.77 -6.13 21.66
C ASP A 274 34.24 -6.83 22.94
N MET A 275 32.92 -6.99 23.12
CA MET A 275 32.32 -7.61 24.32
C MET A 275 32.65 -9.11 24.51
N ALA A 276 33.16 -9.79 23.49
CA ALA A 276 33.60 -11.20 23.55
C ALA A 276 35.13 -11.35 23.66
N ARG A 277 35.87 -10.25 23.81
CA ARG A 277 37.34 -10.20 23.71
C ARG A 277 37.97 -9.66 24.99
N PHE A 278 38.33 -10.55 25.90
CA PHE A 278 38.98 -10.18 27.16
C PHE A 278 40.49 -10.31 27.09
N ALA A 279 41.21 -9.29 27.55
CA ALA A 279 42.68 -9.24 27.50
C ALA A 279 43.36 -9.77 28.77
N ALA A 280 42.68 -9.70 29.92
CA ALA A 280 43.23 -10.06 31.23
C ALA A 280 42.16 -10.63 32.18
N ALA A 281 42.58 -11.35 33.22
CA ALA A 281 41.68 -12.01 34.18
C ALA A 281 40.94 -11.04 35.13
N ASP A 282 41.39 -9.79 35.22
CA ASP A 282 40.75 -8.72 35.98
C ASP A 282 39.82 -7.84 35.13
N ASP A 283 39.67 -8.13 33.83
CA ASP A 283 38.70 -7.46 32.96
C ASP A 283 37.28 -7.64 33.53
N PRO A 284 36.52 -6.56 33.81
CA PRO A 284 35.20 -6.65 34.41
C PRO A 284 34.22 -7.55 33.63
N GLY A 285 34.32 -7.57 32.29
CA GLY A 285 33.53 -8.45 31.44
C GLY A 285 33.91 -9.91 31.59
N PHE A 286 35.21 -10.21 31.68
CA PHE A 286 35.70 -11.57 31.96
C PHE A 286 35.25 -12.03 33.34
N VAL A 287 35.39 -11.19 34.37
CA VAL A 287 34.97 -11.51 35.74
C VAL A 287 33.48 -11.81 35.80
N ALA A 288 32.64 -11.06 35.09
CA ALA A 288 31.20 -11.30 35.01
C ALA A 288 30.85 -12.63 34.34
N VAL A 289 31.41 -12.91 33.16
CA VAL A 289 31.16 -14.15 32.41
C VAL A 289 31.71 -15.36 33.17
N CYS A 290 32.95 -15.27 33.66
CA CYS A 290 33.59 -16.36 34.41
C CYS A 290 32.92 -16.60 35.77
N GLY A 291 32.33 -15.57 36.39
CA GLY A 291 31.55 -15.67 37.62
C GLY A 291 30.37 -16.64 37.48
N GLU A 292 29.57 -16.49 36.42
CA GLU A 292 28.44 -17.38 36.14
C GLU A 292 28.89 -18.79 35.75
N LEU A 293 29.94 -18.92 34.92
CA LEU A 293 30.50 -20.23 34.57
C LEU A 293 31.00 -20.98 35.82
N ARG A 294 31.68 -20.30 36.75
CA ARG A 294 32.16 -20.87 38.01
C ARG A 294 31.00 -21.26 38.92
N ARG A 295 29.93 -20.46 38.96
CA ARG A 295 28.72 -20.78 39.72
C ARG A 295 28.08 -22.07 39.21
N TRP A 296 27.91 -22.21 37.91
CA TRP A 296 27.30 -23.39 37.30
C TRP A 296 28.14 -24.65 37.48
N ILE A 297 29.46 -24.57 37.32
CA ILE A 297 30.33 -25.74 37.54
C ILE A 297 30.29 -26.22 39.01
N ARG A 298 30.31 -25.30 39.99
CA ARG A 298 30.17 -25.68 41.42
C ARG A 298 28.82 -26.34 41.73
N GLN A 299 27.74 -25.91 41.06
CA GLN A 299 26.42 -26.53 41.23
C GLN A 299 26.37 -27.94 40.67
N LEU A 300 27.12 -28.22 39.59
CA LEU A 300 27.24 -29.56 39.03
C LEU A 300 28.03 -30.49 39.96
N ASP A 301 29.15 -30.01 40.54
CA ASP A 301 29.95 -30.80 41.49
C ASP A 301 29.20 -31.10 42.81
N GLY A 302 28.25 -30.26 43.22
CA GLY A 302 27.41 -30.45 44.42
C GLY A 302 26.25 -31.44 44.26
N ALA A 303 25.86 -31.78 43.02
CA ALA A 303 24.70 -32.61 42.73
C ALA A 303 24.96 -34.13 42.80
N GLU A 304 26.22 -34.58 42.74
CA GLU A 304 26.59 -36.00 42.80
C GLU A 304 26.45 -36.64 44.20
N GLY A 305 26.15 -35.84 45.25
CA GLY A 305 26.03 -36.31 46.64
C GLY A 305 24.65 -36.80 47.08
N ARG A 306 23.60 -36.77 46.23
CA ARG A 306 22.22 -37.09 46.65
C ARG A 306 21.50 -38.06 45.71
N HIS A 307 22.05 -39.26 45.54
CA HIS A 307 21.27 -40.42 45.13
C HIS A 307 21.73 -41.70 45.87
N ARG A 308 21.05 -42.03 46.97
CA ARG A 308 20.93 -43.39 47.51
C ARG A 308 19.49 -43.61 48.01
N ALA A 309 18.91 -44.71 47.55
CA ALA A 309 17.51 -45.20 47.59
C ALA A 309 16.94 -45.46 49.02
N PRO A 310 15.71 -46.01 49.23
CA PRO A 310 14.77 -46.59 48.26
C PRO A 310 13.26 -46.30 48.45
N ALA A 311 12.51 -46.78 47.46
CA ALA A 311 11.05 -46.91 47.44
C ALA A 311 10.50 -47.75 48.61
N SER A 312 9.48 -47.24 49.29
CA SER A 312 8.29 -47.96 49.76
C SER A 312 7.51 -47.08 50.73
N ARG A 313 6.23 -46.83 50.40
CA ARG A 313 5.05 -46.82 51.29
C ARG A 313 3.90 -46.08 50.61
N GLN A 314 3.08 -46.87 49.91
CA GLN A 314 1.64 -46.67 49.97
C GLN A 314 1.18 -46.81 51.44
N GLU A 315 0.07 -46.15 51.75
CA GLU A 315 -0.66 -46.21 53.03
C GLU A 315 -0.05 -45.44 54.21
N GLU A 316 -0.26 -44.12 54.25
CA GLU A 316 -0.53 -43.39 55.50
C GLU A 316 -0.96 -41.95 55.19
N THR A 317 -2.21 -41.76 54.77
CA THR A 317 -2.89 -40.45 54.96
C THR A 317 -4.40 -40.67 55.10
N LEU A 318 -4.74 -41.56 56.03
CA LEU A 318 -6.08 -41.73 56.59
C LEU A 318 -5.95 -41.50 58.09
N ARG A 319 -5.62 -40.27 58.48
CA ARG A 319 -5.71 -39.70 59.83
C ARG A 319 -5.17 -38.27 59.79
N ASN A 320 -6.08 -37.33 59.56
CA ASN A 320 -6.13 -36.00 60.16
C ASN A 320 -7.44 -35.34 59.69
N VAL A 321 -8.54 -35.96 60.11
CA VAL A 321 -9.76 -35.24 60.44
C VAL A 321 -9.61 -34.84 61.91
N LEU A 322 -10.08 -33.63 62.23
CA LEU A 322 -10.05 -32.91 63.52
C LEU A 322 -8.95 -31.83 63.63
N ASP A 323 -9.12 -30.75 62.87
CA ASP A 323 -9.48 -29.47 63.50
C ASP A 323 -10.18 -28.54 62.48
N GLY A 324 -11.26 -27.90 62.91
CA GLY A 324 -12.17 -27.15 62.05
C GLY A 324 -11.79 -25.68 61.86
N SER A 325 -11.73 -25.24 60.60
CA SER A 325 -12.26 -23.93 60.19
C SER A 325 -12.66 -24.00 58.71
N GLU A 326 -13.95 -23.79 58.44
CA GLU A 326 -14.55 -23.70 57.10
C GLU A 326 -13.97 -22.53 56.30
N ASN A 327 -13.27 -22.82 55.21
CA ASN A 327 -13.17 -21.91 54.06
C ASN A 327 -12.74 -22.73 52.83
N SER A 328 -13.67 -23.53 52.30
CA SER A 328 -13.51 -24.13 50.97
C SER A 328 -13.75 -23.06 49.91
N SER A 329 -12.77 -22.86 49.03
CA SER A 329 -12.93 -22.02 47.85
C SER A 329 -14.05 -22.56 46.95
N ARG A 330 -14.85 -21.66 46.36
CA ARG A 330 -16.01 -21.99 45.53
C ARG A 330 -15.75 -21.61 44.08
N PHE A 331 -16.03 -22.51 43.15
CA PHE A 331 -15.90 -22.27 41.71
C PHE A 331 -17.26 -22.41 41.04
N LEU A 332 -17.98 -21.30 40.91
CA LEU A 332 -19.32 -21.22 40.34
C LEU A 332 -19.23 -20.61 38.93
N VAL A 333 -18.79 -21.43 37.98
CA VAL A 333 -18.72 -21.09 36.56
C VAL A 333 -19.61 -22.09 35.80
N PRO A 334 -20.65 -21.62 35.08
CA PRO A 334 -21.64 -22.50 34.45
C PRO A 334 -21.13 -23.20 33.18
N TYR A 335 -19.91 -22.86 32.73
CA TYR A 335 -19.30 -23.38 31.51
C TYR A 335 -18.14 -24.30 31.84
N THR A 336 -17.99 -25.37 31.06
CA THR A 336 -16.81 -26.24 31.11
C THR A 336 -15.60 -25.55 30.47
N SER A 337 -14.39 -25.99 30.85
CA SER A 337 -13.16 -25.50 30.22
C SER A 337 -13.19 -25.82 28.73
N ASN A 338 -12.96 -24.81 27.88
CA ASN A 338 -12.87 -25.00 26.44
C ASN A 338 -11.50 -25.63 26.09
N PRO A 339 -11.45 -26.90 25.67
CA PRO A 339 -10.18 -27.56 25.32
C PRO A 339 -9.57 -27.00 24.03
N ASP A 340 -10.40 -26.43 23.16
CA ASP A 340 -10.01 -25.87 21.85
C ASP A 340 -9.75 -24.35 21.95
N PHE A 341 -9.51 -23.83 23.15
CA PHE A 341 -9.14 -22.43 23.32
C PHE A 341 -7.74 -22.18 22.76
N VAL A 342 -7.65 -21.31 21.75
CA VAL A 342 -6.43 -21.02 21.02
C VAL A 342 -5.98 -19.57 21.26
N GLY A 343 -4.69 -19.41 21.56
CA GLY A 343 -4.02 -18.10 21.52
C GLY A 343 -4.38 -17.13 22.65
N ARG A 344 -4.39 -15.83 22.32
CA ARG A 344 -4.68 -14.68 23.19
C ARG A 344 -3.74 -14.51 24.38
N SER A 345 -2.52 -15.04 24.27
CA SER A 345 -1.51 -15.03 25.33
C SER A 345 -1.15 -13.61 25.80
N GLY A 346 -1.08 -12.64 24.87
CA GLY A 346 -0.85 -11.24 25.18
C GLY A 346 -1.96 -10.63 26.04
N ILE A 347 -3.22 -10.83 25.66
CA ILE A 347 -4.39 -10.32 26.41
C ILE A 347 -4.48 -11.00 27.78
N LEU A 348 -4.26 -12.32 27.83
CA LEU A 348 -4.22 -13.07 29.10
C LEU A 348 -3.06 -12.61 29.99
N GLY A 349 -1.89 -12.31 29.43
CA GLY A 349 -0.77 -11.72 30.16
C GLY A 349 -1.13 -10.37 30.77
N GLN A 350 -1.73 -9.48 29.98
CA GLN A 350 -2.22 -8.18 30.46
C GLN A 350 -3.28 -8.33 31.57
N LEU A 351 -4.21 -9.28 31.45
CA LEU A 351 -5.20 -9.56 32.50
C LEU A 351 -4.53 -10.02 33.80
N LYS A 352 -3.56 -10.95 33.69
CA LYS A 352 -2.79 -11.45 34.85
C LYS A 352 -2.05 -10.32 35.55
N ASP A 353 -1.38 -9.45 34.80
CA ASP A 353 -0.68 -8.29 35.35
C ASP A 353 -1.65 -7.32 36.04
N GLN A 354 -2.74 -6.98 35.36
CA GLN A 354 -3.68 -5.97 35.81
C GLN A 354 -4.58 -6.41 36.99
N LEU A 355 -4.78 -7.72 37.16
CA LEU A 355 -5.51 -8.32 38.29
C LEU A 355 -4.57 -8.81 39.41
N GLY A 356 -3.29 -8.40 39.40
CA GLY A 356 -2.39 -8.56 40.55
C GLY A 356 -1.64 -9.91 40.60
N HIS A 357 -1.50 -10.57 39.45
CA HIS A 357 -0.78 -11.83 39.29
C HIS A 357 0.49 -11.70 38.41
N GLY A 358 0.91 -10.47 38.12
CA GLY A 358 2.15 -10.13 37.40
C GLY A 358 3.37 -9.90 38.31
N LEU A 359 4.50 -9.54 37.71
CA LEU A 359 5.81 -9.35 38.39
C LEU A 359 5.83 -8.18 39.40
N ALA A 360 4.89 -7.24 39.32
CA ALA A 360 4.75 -6.13 40.26
C ALA A 360 3.48 -6.31 41.10
N GLN A 361 3.63 -6.50 42.42
CA GLN A 361 2.48 -6.56 43.33
C GLN A 361 1.87 -5.15 43.49
N PRO A 362 0.55 -4.98 43.31
CA PRO A 362 -0.09 -3.70 43.53
C PRO A 362 -0.05 -3.34 45.02
N THR A 363 0.55 -2.19 45.34
CA THR A 363 0.73 -1.62 46.69
C THR A 363 -0.52 -0.88 47.23
N GLY A 364 -1.69 -1.05 46.58
CA GLY A 364 -2.90 -0.28 46.87
C GLY A 364 -4.02 -1.09 47.52
N THR A 365 -4.76 -0.46 48.44
CA THR A 365 -5.92 -1.01 49.17
C THR A 365 -7.24 -1.01 48.38
N SER A 366 -7.21 -0.82 47.05
CA SER A 366 -8.41 -0.64 46.21
C SER A 366 -8.72 -1.88 45.36
N GLN A 367 -10.02 -2.20 45.23
CA GLN A 367 -10.51 -3.35 44.45
C GLN A 367 -10.02 -3.32 43.00
N LEU A 368 -9.55 -4.48 42.50
CA LEU A 368 -9.11 -4.61 41.12
C LEU A 368 -10.30 -4.89 40.19
N ARG A 369 -10.81 -3.86 39.51
CA ARG A 369 -11.81 -4.00 38.43
C ARG A 369 -11.17 -3.82 37.06
N ARG A 370 -11.44 -4.72 36.12
CA ARG A 370 -10.98 -4.66 34.71
C ARG A 370 -12.08 -5.08 33.74
N SER A 371 -11.99 -4.60 32.51
CA SER A 371 -12.97 -4.91 31.47
C SER A 371 -12.30 -5.25 30.13
N LEU A 372 -12.86 -6.24 29.46
CA LEU A 372 -12.58 -6.61 28.07
C LEU A 372 -13.69 -6.03 27.19
N TYR A 373 -13.33 -5.29 26.14
CA TYR A 373 -14.28 -4.78 25.14
C TYR A 373 -13.86 -5.09 23.71
N GLY A 374 -14.81 -5.08 22.79
CA GLY A 374 -14.56 -5.31 21.36
C GLY A 374 -15.80 -5.81 20.63
N LEU A 375 -15.68 -6.02 19.31
CA LEU A 375 -16.78 -6.45 18.44
C LEU A 375 -17.43 -7.76 18.92
N GLY A 376 -18.72 -7.96 18.66
CA GLY A 376 -19.39 -9.25 18.93
C GLY A 376 -18.70 -10.39 18.17
N GLY A 377 -18.45 -11.53 18.83
CA GLY A 377 -17.82 -12.70 18.20
C GLY A 377 -16.28 -12.79 18.25
N VAL A 378 -15.57 -11.77 18.79
CA VAL A 378 -14.10 -11.77 18.90
C VAL A 378 -13.51 -12.65 20.01
N GLY A 379 -14.35 -13.28 20.84
CA GLY A 379 -13.92 -14.25 21.86
C GLY A 379 -13.73 -13.71 23.29
N LYS A 380 -14.26 -12.54 23.64
CA LYS A 380 -14.13 -11.93 25.00
C LYS A 380 -14.53 -12.89 26.13
N THR A 381 -15.70 -13.53 26.02
CA THR A 381 -16.21 -14.50 27.00
C THR A 381 -15.28 -15.71 27.13
N GLN A 382 -14.72 -16.20 26.01
CA GLN A 382 -13.77 -17.31 26.00
C GLN A 382 -12.44 -16.93 26.67
N ILE A 383 -11.96 -15.70 26.49
CA ILE A 383 -10.76 -15.19 27.19
C ILE A 383 -11.01 -15.09 28.69
N ALA A 384 -12.18 -14.59 29.12
CA ALA A 384 -12.54 -14.50 30.52
C ALA A 384 -12.67 -15.90 31.16
N LEU A 385 -13.22 -16.87 30.43
CA LEU A 385 -13.32 -18.26 30.84
C LEU A 385 -11.95 -18.93 30.98
N ALA A 386 -11.06 -18.74 30.00
CA ALA A 386 -9.68 -19.23 30.05
C ALA A 386 -8.91 -18.64 31.25
N TYR A 387 -9.13 -17.36 31.56
CA TYR A 387 -8.55 -16.73 32.76
C TYR A 387 -9.10 -17.34 34.05
N ALA A 388 -10.41 -17.58 34.14
CA ALA A 388 -11.05 -18.19 35.32
C ALA A 388 -10.50 -19.59 35.62
N TYR A 389 -10.37 -20.45 34.60
CA TYR A 389 -9.81 -21.79 34.75
C TYR A 389 -8.31 -21.78 35.06
N TRP A 390 -7.55 -20.87 34.45
CA TRP A 390 -6.14 -20.66 34.81
C TRP A 390 -6.00 -20.26 36.29
N LEU A 391 -6.86 -19.37 36.77
CA LEU A 391 -6.85 -18.90 38.17
C LEU A 391 -7.19 -20.04 39.13
N GLN A 392 -8.18 -20.88 38.81
CA GLN A 392 -8.54 -22.04 39.61
C GLN A 392 -7.37 -23.04 39.75
N GLN A 393 -6.66 -23.31 38.65
CA GLN A 393 -5.52 -24.25 38.65
C GLN A 393 -4.29 -23.71 39.38
N THR A 394 -4.02 -22.41 39.27
CA THR A 394 -2.81 -21.80 39.84
C THR A 394 -3.01 -21.28 41.26
N ARG A 395 -4.23 -20.92 41.63
CA ARG A 395 -4.62 -20.41 42.94
C ARG A 395 -5.96 -21.00 43.36
N PRO A 396 -5.97 -22.29 43.76
CA PRO A 396 -7.18 -22.97 44.17
C PRO A 396 -7.81 -22.34 45.42
N GLU A 397 -7.13 -21.45 46.14
CA GLU A 397 -7.69 -20.73 47.29
C GLU A 397 -8.61 -19.56 46.92
N VAL A 398 -8.67 -19.15 45.65
CA VAL A 398 -9.50 -18.03 45.18
C VAL A 398 -10.86 -18.54 44.70
N SER A 399 -11.95 -18.01 45.26
CA SER A 399 -13.29 -18.33 44.77
C SER A 399 -13.59 -17.59 43.46
N VAL A 400 -14.30 -18.22 42.52
CA VAL A 400 -14.68 -17.61 41.24
C VAL A 400 -16.20 -17.68 41.09
N PHE A 401 -16.81 -16.53 40.81
CA PHE A 401 -18.25 -16.37 40.61
C PHE A 401 -18.53 -15.81 39.22
N TRP A 402 -19.41 -16.47 38.46
CA TRP A 402 -19.81 -16.02 37.14
C TRP A 402 -21.22 -15.41 37.16
N VAL A 403 -21.35 -14.17 36.67
CA VAL A 403 -22.60 -13.41 36.66
C VAL A 403 -22.94 -13.05 35.23
N HIS A 404 -24.03 -13.63 34.71
CA HIS A 404 -24.52 -13.30 33.37
C HIS A 404 -25.36 -12.02 33.40
N ALA A 405 -24.93 -11.00 32.65
CA ALA A 405 -25.44 -9.64 32.79
C ALA A 405 -26.04 -9.04 31.50
N SER A 406 -26.53 -9.91 30.61
CA SER A 406 -27.25 -9.49 29.40
C SER A 406 -28.57 -8.77 29.67
N SER A 407 -29.17 -8.96 30.85
CA SER A 407 -30.37 -8.27 31.33
C SER A 407 -30.38 -8.19 32.85
N ALA A 408 -31.20 -7.29 33.41
CA ALA A 408 -31.36 -7.18 34.87
C ALA A 408 -31.88 -8.48 35.51
N GLU A 409 -32.71 -9.24 34.78
CA GLU A 409 -33.28 -10.49 35.25
C GLU A 409 -32.24 -11.62 35.33
N ARG A 410 -31.45 -11.80 34.26
CA ARG A 410 -30.35 -12.78 34.24
C ARG A 410 -29.30 -12.45 35.32
N PHE A 411 -29.05 -11.17 35.58
CA PHE A 411 -28.17 -10.73 36.66
C PHE A 411 -28.69 -11.14 38.04
N ARG A 412 -29.99 -10.96 38.30
CA ARG A 412 -30.65 -11.40 39.56
C ARG A 412 -30.63 -12.91 39.71
N GLN A 413 -30.91 -13.66 38.65
CA GLN A 413 -30.86 -15.12 38.65
C GLN A 413 -29.46 -15.62 39.02
N ALA A 414 -28.40 -15.04 38.43
CA ALA A 414 -27.03 -15.41 38.77
C ALA A 414 -26.69 -15.12 40.24
N TYR A 415 -27.16 -14.00 40.80
CA TYR A 415 -27.01 -13.70 42.23
C TYR A 415 -27.79 -14.70 43.11
N ALA A 416 -28.99 -15.11 42.68
CA ALA A 416 -29.77 -16.14 43.37
C ALA A 416 -29.01 -17.48 43.44
N SER A 417 -28.45 -17.93 42.32
CA SER A 417 -27.62 -19.14 42.29
C SER A 417 -26.39 -19.03 43.18
N ILE A 418 -25.72 -17.87 43.22
CA ILE A 418 -24.58 -17.66 44.15
C ILE A 418 -25.04 -17.76 45.60
N ALA A 419 -26.20 -17.18 45.94
CA ALA A 419 -26.74 -17.21 47.31
C ALA A 419 -27.07 -18.63 47.78
N GLU A 420 -27.70 -19.43 46.90
CA GLU A 420 -28.05 -20.83 47.14
C GLU A 420 -26.81 -21.73 47.27
N GLU A 421 -25.90 -21.69 46.30
CA GLU A 421 -24.70 -22.54 46.27
C GLU A 421 -23.70 -22.22 47.40
N CYS A 422 -23.63 -20.95 47.82
CA CYS A 422 -22.83 -20.52 48.96
C CYS A 422 -23.55 -20.64 50.30
N GLN A 423 -24.82 -21.08 50.30
CA GLN A 423 -25.65 -21.21 51.51
C GLN A 423 -25.67 -19.92 52.34
N ILE A 424 -25.88 -18.78 51.67
CA ILE A 424 -25.85 -17.47 52.32
C ILE A 424 -27.05 -17.38 53.29
N PRO A 425 -26.85 -17.01 54.57
CA PRO A 425 -27.95 -16.91 55.52
C PRO A 425 -29.04 -15.95 55.02
N GLY A 426 -30.27 -16.46 54.88
CA GLY A 426 -31.42 -15.70 54.36
C GLY A 426 -31.69 -15.84 52.86
N HIS A 427 -30.98 -16.71 52.13
CA HIS A 427 -31.25 -16.97 50.70
C HIS A 427 -32.63 -17.60 50.44
N ASP A 428 -33.14 -18.40 51.39
CA ASP A 428 -34.46 -19.05 51.30
C ASP A 428 -35.65 -18.16 51.72
N ASP A 429 -35.40 -16.92 52.16
CA ASP A 429 -36.48 -16.00 52.57
C ASP A 429 -36.98 -15.23 51.34
N PRO A 430 -38.21 -15.49 50.84
CA PRO A 430 -38.76 -14.81 49.67
C PRO A 430 -39.00 -13.31 49.86
N LYS A 431 -38.87 -12.79 51.10
CA LYS A 431 -38.96 -11.35 51.40
C LYS A 431 -37.62 -10.62 51.32
N VAL A 432 -36.52 -11.34 51.17
CA VAL A 432 -35.16 -10.76 51.12
C VAL A 432 -34.71 -10.64 49.65
N ASP A 433 -34.37 -9.44 49.22
CA ASP A 433 -33.75 -9.23 47.90
C ASP A 433 -32.34 -9.84 47.89
N VAL A 434 -32.10 -10.73 46.93
CA VAL A 434 -30.85 -11.48 46.81
C VAL A 434 -29.65 -10.59 46.41
N LEU A 435 -29.90 -9.47 45.71
CA LEU A 435 -28.84 -8.55 45.26
C LEU A 435 -28.05 -7.93 46.42
N PRO A 436 -28.68 -7.22 47.38
CA PRO A 436 -27.99 -6.68 48.55
C PRO A 436 -27.47 -7.78 49.49
N LEU A 437 -28.10 -8.96 49.51
CA LEU A 437 -27.70 -10.09 50.33
C LEU A 437 -26.31 -10.62 49.93
N VAL A 438 -26.15 -10.99 48.66
CA VAL A 438 -24.88 -11.50 48.10
C VAL A 438 -23.79 -10.44 48.19
N LYS A 439 -24.12 -9.18 47.89
CA LYS A 439 -23.17 -8.06 47.99
C LYS A 439 -22.56 -7.96 49.38
N ARG A 440 -23.40 -7.87 50.42
CA ARG A 440 -22.94 -7.73 51.81
C ARG A 440 -22.12 -8.94 52.24
N TRP A 441 -22.49 -10.13 51.79
CA TRP A 441 -21.76 -11.37 52.08
C TRP A 441 -20.35 -11.34 51.49
N LEU A 442 -20.19 -10.96 50.21
CA LEU A 442 -18.89 -10.87 49.54
C LEU A 442 -17.98 -9.76 50.09
N GLU A 443 -18.57 -8.69 50.64
CA GLU A 443 -17.85 -7.58 51.28
C GLU A 443 -17.38 -7.90 52.72
N GLY A 444 -17.80 -9.04 53.30
CA GLY A 444 -17.39 -9.49 54.62
C GLY A 444 -15.87 -9.67 54.76
N LYS A 445 -15.30 -9.24 55.89
CA LYS A 445 -13.84 -9.28 56.16
C LYS A 445 -13.31 -10.70 56.44
N ASP A 446 -14.19 -11.62 56.77
CA ASP A 446 -13.97 -13.04 57.04
C ASP A 446 -13.89 -13.89 55.75
N ARG A 447 -14.14 -13.28 54.58
CA ARG A 447 -14.15 -13.97 53.28
C ARG A 447 -12.77 -14.03 52.66
N GLY A 448 -12.44 -15.19 52.08
CA GLY A 448 -11.24 -15.38 51.27
C GLY A 448 -11.25 -14.54 49.99
N ARG A 449 -10.13 -14.55 49.25
CA ARG A 449 -10.03 -13.83 47.97
C ARG A 449 -11.01 -14.39 46.96
N TRP A 450 -11.62 -13.52 46.15
CA TRP A 450 -12.55 -13.93 45.12
C TRP A 450 -12.45 -13.12 43.83
N LEU A 451 -12.87 -13.72 42.72
CA LEU A 451 -13.05 -13.11 41.41
C LEU A 451 -14.53 -13.19 41.01
N MET A 452 -15.12 -12.07 40.60
CA MET A 452 -16.43 -12.03 39.96
C MET A 452 -16.27 -11.69 38.48
N VAL A 453 -16.73 -12.57 37.59
CA VAL A 453 -16.80 -12.32 36.15
C VAL A 453 -18.21 -11.86 35.79
N ILE A 454 -18.36 -10.64 35.31
CA ILE A 454 -19.62 -10.08 34.81
C ILE A 454 -19.61 -10.18 33.29
N ASP A 455 -20.34 -11.15 32.74
CA ASP A 455 -20.33 -11.47 31.32
C ASP A 455 -21.49 -10.79 30.57
N ASN A 456 -21.26 -10.35 29.33
CA ASN A 456 -22.26 -9.71 28.45
C ASN A 456 -22.88 -8.42 29.01
N ALA A 457 -22.08 -7.59 29.69
CA ALA A 457 -22.50 -6.31 30.26
C ALA A 457 -22.61 -5.21 29.19
N ASP A 458 -23.51 -5.37 28.22
CA ASP A 458 -23.58 -4.50 27.04
C ASP A 458 -24.43 -3.24 27.26
N ASP A 459 -25.53 -3.36 28.00
CA ASP A 459 -26.50 -2.29 28.23
C ASP A 459 -26.13 -1.37 29.39
N THR A 460 -25.60 -0.18 29.08
CA THR A 460 -25.27 0.85 30.07
C THR A 460 -26.48 1.26 30.93
N GLN A 461 -27.70 1.22 30.40
CA GLN A 461 -28.90 1.66 31.12
C GLN A 461 -29.28 0.67 32.23
N VAL A 462 -29.10 -0.63 32.01
CA VAL A 462 -29.35 -1.68 33.02
C VAL A 462 -28.49 -1.47 34.28
N PHE A 463 -27.24 -1.04 34.10
CA PHE A 463 -26.31 -0.84 35.23
C PHE A 463 -26.44 0.53 35.89
N PHE A 464 -26.67 1.60 35.12
CA PHE A 464 -26.53 2.98 35.61
C PHE A 464 -27.83 3.81 35.57
N GLY A 465 -28.90 3.31 34.95
CA GLY A 465 -30.18 4.02 34.76
C GLY A 465 -30.10 5.19 33.76
N ARG A 466 -31.26 5.79 33.44
CA ARG A 466 -31.32 7.06 32.69
C ARG A 466 -30.76 8.20 33.54
N ARG A 467 -29.97 9.11 32.94
CA ARG A 467 -29.66 10.42 33.53
C ARG A 467 -30.98 11.15 33.74
N ALA A 468 -31.34 11.44 34.99
CA ALA A 468 -32.67 11.96 35.33
C ALA A 468 -32.83 13.45 34.96
N GLU A 469 -33.95 13.75 34.33
CA GLU A 469 -34.71 14.99 34.53
C GLU A 469 -35.01 15.20 36.03
N PRO A 470 -35.36 16.43 36.47
CA PRO A 470 -35.52 16.74 37.89
C PRO A 470 -36.62 15.88 38.53
N ALA A 471 -36.27 15.24 39.64
CA ALA A 471 -37.17 14.36 40.38
C ALA A 471 -38.41 15.12 40.90
N THR A 472 -39.59 14.73 40.46
CA THR A 472 -40.81 14.93 41.24
C THR A 472 -40.88 13.82 42.28
N ALA A 473 -40.96 14.21 43.54
CA ALA A 473 -41.21 13.30 44.66
C ALA A 473 -42.64 12.78 44.52
N ASP A 474 -42.79 11.50 44.12
CA ASP A 474 -43.87 10.57 44.52
C ASP A 474 -44.03 9.43 43.49
N THR A 475 -42.98 8.62 43.33
CA THR A 475 -43.12 7.28 42.76
C THR A 475 -42.09 6.34 43.39
N PRO A 476 -42.50 5.29 44.12
CA PRO A 476 -41.57 4.32 44.66
C PRO A 476 -41.10 3.39 43.54
N GLY A 477 -39.98 3.74 42.89
CA GLY A 477 -39.32 2.96 41.85
C GLY A 477 -37.83 2.78 42.15
N LEU A 478 -37.50 2.07 43.23
CA LEU A 478 -36.12 1.67 43.57
C LEU A 478 -35.69 0.37 42.85
N GLU A 479 -36.51 -0.15 41.95
CA GLU A 479 -36.14 -1.22 41.03
C GLU A 479 -35.38 -0.62 39.83
N GLY A 480 -34.12 -1.02 39.59
CA GLY A 480 -33.55 -0.89 38.24
C GLY A 480 -32.12 -0.35 38.08
N ARG A 481 -31.21 -0.51 39.04
CA ARG A 481 -29.76 -0.32 38.79
C ARG A 481 -28.96 -1.48 39.34
N VAL A 482 -28.71 -2.50 38.52
CA VAL A 482 -27.96 -3.68 39.00
C VAL A 482 -26.48 -3.35 39.31
N GLY A 483 -25.94 -2.29 38.72
CA GLY A 483 -24.54 -1.87 38.92
C GLY A 483 -24.19 -1.43 40.35
N SER A 484 -25.14 -0.93 41.14
CA SER A 484 -24.89 -0.58 42.55
C SER A 484 -24.70 -1.79 43.46
N TYR A 485 -25.01 -2.99 42.97
CA TYR A 485 -24.93 -4.24 43.70
C TYR A 485 -23.63 -5.03 43.42
N ILE A 486 -22.72 -4.47 42.61
CA ILE A 486 -21.39 -5.03 42.40
C ILE A 486 -20.56 -4.77 43.68
N PRO A 487 -20.03 -5.80 44.36
CA PRO A 487 -19.33 -5.64 45.63
C PRO A 487 -18.08 -4.77 45.51
N ASP A 488 -17.80 -3.94 46.50
CA ASP A 488 -16.62 -3.06 46.55
C ASP A 488 -15.77 -3.35 47.80
N CYS A 489 -14.78 -4.23 47.65
CA CYS A 489 -13.88 -4.63 48.74
C CYS A 489 -12.47 -4.95 48.22
N ALA A 490 -11.45 -4.77 49.07
CA ALA A 490 -10.04 -4.92 48.68
C ALA A 490 -9.62 -6.37 48.37
N HIS A 491 -10.30 -7.37 48.95
CA HIS A 491 -10.03 -8.79 48.73
C HIS A 491 -10.78 -9.40 47.54
N GLY A 492 -11.66 -8.62 46.90
CA GLY A 492 -12.38 -9.00 45.68
C GLY A 492 -11.72 -8.48 44.41
N SER A 493 -11.96 -9.15 43.29
CA SER A 493 -11.58 -8.69 41.96
C SER A 493 -12.77 -8.84 41.00
N VAL A 494 -12.90 -7.92 40.04
CA VAL A 494 -14.00 -7.94 39.06
C VAL A 494 -13.44 -7.90 37.64
N LEU A 495 -13.88 -8.84 36.81
CA LEU A 495 -13.61 -8.87 35.37
C LEU A 495 -14.93 -8.71 34.62
N VAL A 496 -14.99 -7.78 33.67
CA VAL A 496 -16.20 -7.51 32.89
C VAL A 496 -15.95 -7.83 31.41
N THR A 497 -16.89 -8.48 30.74
CA THR A 497 -16.90 -8.57 29.27
C THR A 497 -18.05 -7.72 28.71
N THR A 498 -17.79 -6.96 27.66
CA THR A 498 -18.80 -6.08 27.05
C THR A 498 -18.49 -5.79 25.58
N ARG A 499 -19.50 -5.50 24.77
CA ARG A 499 -19.37 -4.93 23.43
C ARG A 499 -19.26 -3.41 23.45
N ASN A 500 -19.61 -2.77 24.58
CA ASN A 500 -19.68 -1.33 24.72
C ASN A 500 -18.54 -0.80 25.61
N LYS A 501 -17.59 -0.09 24.99
CA LYS A 501 -16.44 0.52 25.68
C LYS A 501 -16.85 1.46 26.82
N GLU A 502 -17.95 2.19 26.67
CA GLU A 502 -18.45 3.11 27.70
C GLU A 502 -18.90 2.33 28.95
N THR A 503 -19.69 1.28 28.77
CA THR A 503 -20.13 0.40 29.87
C THR A 503 -18.92 -0.24 30.56
N GLY A 504 -17.98 -0.77 29.78
CA GLY A 504 -16.76 -1.40 30.31
C GLY A 504 -15.87 -0.45 31.11
N SER A 505 -15.73 0.80 30.67
CA SER A 505 -14.97 1.82 31.40
C SER A 505 -15.63 2.20 32.72
N ARG A 506 -16.96 2.38 32.73
CA ARG A 506 -17.71 2.73 33.94
C ARG A 506 -17.68 1.60 34.98
N LEU A 507 -17.87 0.35 34.56
CA LEU A 507 -17.81 -0.80 35.46
C LEU A 507 -16.40 -1.09 35.98
N ALA A 508 -15.36 -0.68 35.24
CA ALA A 508 -13.95 -0.76 35.66
C ALA A 508 -13.46 0.47 36.46
N ASN A 509 -14.37 1.24 37.07
CA ASN A 509 -14.06 2.46 37.84
C ASN A 509 -13.25 3.50 37.04
N GLY A 510 -13.55 3.67 35.75
CA GLY A 510 -12.89 4.63 34.86
C GLY A 510 -11.52 4.19 34.34
N LYS A 511 -11.05 2.98 34.68
CA LYS A 511 -9.82 2.43 34.09
C LYS A 511 -10.03 2.11 32.62
N ARG A 512 -8.97 2.27 31.82
CA ARG A 512 -9.01 1.96 30.38
C ARG A 512 -9.34 0.48 30.17
N PRO A 513 -10.44 0.14 29.48
CA PRO A 513 -10.75 -1.23 29.10
C PRO A 513 -9.69 -1.81 28.14
N ILE A 514 -9.49 -3.12 28.18
CA ILE A 514 -8.62 -3.85 27.25
C ILE A 514 -9.42 -4.17 25.98
N GLU A 515 -8.94 -3.73 24.82
CA GLU A 515 -9.57 -4.02 23.54
C GLU A 515 -9.20 -5.42 23.06
N VAL A 516 -10.21 -6.18 22.65
CA VAL A 516 -10.06 -7.52 22.06
C VAL A 516 -10.35 -7.40 20.58
N GLY A 517 -9.29 -7.46 19.78
CA GLY A 517 -9.35 -7.42 18.32
C GLY A 517 -9.62 -8.80 17.69
N GLN A 518 -9.50 -8.85 16.37
CA GLN A 518 -9.51 -10.09 15.58
C GLN A 518 -8.38 -11.03 16.02
N MET A 519 -8.45 -12.30 15.61
CA MET A 519 -7.32 -13.23 15.76
C MET A 519 -6.22 -12.85 14.77
N ASP A 520 -4.97 -13.13 15.10
CA ASP A 520 -3.90 -13.11 14.10
C ASP A 520 -3.94 -14.38 13.21
N GLU A 521 -3.10 -14.44 12.18
CA GLU A 521 -3.08 -15.56 11.23
C GLU A 521 -2.73 -16.91 11.89
N ASP A 522 -1.87 -16.88 12.90
CA ASP A 522 -1.44 -18.09 13.60
C ASP A 522 -2.54 -18.58 14.54
N GLU A 523 -3.17 -17.66 15.27
CA GLU A 523 -4.35 -17.90 16.10
C GLU A 523 -5.51 -18.47 15.27
N SER A 524 -5.87 -17.84 14.15
CA SER A 524 -7.00 -18.30 13.31
C SER A 524 -6.74 -19.66 12.69
N GLY A 525 -5.52 -19.90 12.21
CA GLY A 525 -5.14 -21.17 11.61
C GLY A 525 -5.09 -22.32 12.62
N GLN A 526 -4.63 -22.07 13.85
CA GLN A 526 -4.69 -23.04 14.94
C GLN A 526 -6.14 -23.38 15.31
N LEU A 527 -7.02 -22.38 15.38
CA LEU A 527 -8.43 -22.59 15.69
C LEU A 527 -9.14 -23.43 14.61
N LEU A 528 -8.91 -23.14 13.32
CA LEU A 528 -9.48 -23.90 12.22
C LEU A 528 -9.00 -25.35 12.20
N ARG A 529 -7.70 -25.60 12.36
CA ARG A 529 -7.16 -26.97 12.41
C ARG A 529 -7.70 -27.77 13.59
N ALA A 530 -7.75 -27.15 14.78
CA ALA A 530 -8.31 -27.78 15.97
C ALA A 530 -9.80 -28.12 15.80
N LYS A 531 -10.57 -27.25 15.14
CA LYS A 531 -11.99 -27.48 14.93
C LYS A 531 -12.30 -28.48 13.83
N LEU A 532 -11.53 -28.50 12.75
CA LEU A 532 -11.72 -29.43 11.62
C LEU A 532 -11.12 -30.82 11.87
N ASP A 533 -10.30 -30.98 12.92
CA ASP A 533 -9.55 -32.21 13.23
C ASP A 533 -8.66 -32.68 12.06
N ASP A 534 -8.02 -31.71 11.40
CA ASP A 534 -7.18 -31.92 10.22
C ASP A 534 -5.87 -31.12 10.34
N GLU A 535 -4.79 -31.81 10.71
CA GLU A 535 -3.45 -31.21 10.83
C GLU A 535 -2.77 -30.99 9.45
N GLU A 536 -3.29 -31.57 8.37
CA GLU A 536 -2.75 -31.48 7.01
C GLU A 536 -3.42 -30.40 6.15
N LEU A 537 -4.37 -29.65 6.72
CA LEU A 537 -5.04 -28.51 6.07
C LEU A 537 -4.04 -27.55 5.40
N ASP A 538 -4.27 -27.31 4.11
CA ASP A 538 -3.44 -26.44 3.30
C ASP A 538 -3.36 -25.03 3.89
N ARG A 539 -2.15 -24.49 3.95
CA ARG A 539 -1.88 -23.20 4.57
C ARG A 539 -2.54 -22.07 3.80
N ASP A 540 -2.54 -22.16 2.47
CA ASP A 540 -3.12 -21.12 1.63
C ASP A 540 -4.65 -21.13 1.74
N GLU A 541 -5.30 -22.29 1.76
CA GLU A 541 -6.74 -22.41 2.04
C GLU A 541 -7.15 -21.84 3.41
N VAL A 542 -6.41 -22.17 4.47
CA VAL A 542 -6.66 -21.66 5.82
C VAL A 542 -6.50 -20.13 5.87
N LEU A 543 -5.50 -19.58 5.18
CA LEU A 543 -5.26 -18.14 5.13
C LEU A 543 -6.34 -17.42 4.33
N VAL A 544 -6.77 -17.99 3.19
CA VAL A 544 -7.87 -17.44 2.38
C VAL A 544 -9.19 -17.46 3.17
N LEU A 545 -9.52 -18.58 3.83
CA LEU A 545 -10.74 -18.68 4.65
C LEU A 545 -10.69 -17.70 5.83
N SER A 546 -9.56 -17.65 6.54
CA SER A 546 -9.36 -16.72 7.67
C SER A 546 -9.51 -15.27 7.23
N SER A 547 -8.88 -14.89 6.13
CA SER A 547 -9.00 -13.56 5.53
C SER A 547 -10.43 -13.22 5.11
N ARG A 548 -11.13 -14.16 4.47
CA ARG A 548 -12.53 -13.96 4.04
C ARG A 548 -13.51 -13.75 5.19
N LEU A 549 -13.22 -14.36 6.34
CA LEU A 549 -13.98 -14.24 7.57
C LEU A 549 -13.38 -13.21 8.55
N GLU A 550 -12.45 -12.37 8.07
CA GLU A 550 -11.82 -11.27 8.81
C GLU A 550 -11.26 -11.72 10.16
N TYR A 551 -10.69 -12.94 10.19
CA TYR A 551 -10.07 -13.56 11.36
C TYR A 551 -10.96 -13.53 12.61
N LEU A 552 -12.29 -13.55 12.44
CA LEU A 552 -13.24 -13.50 13.54
C LEU A 552 -13.46 -14.91 14.10
N PRO A 553 -13.06 -15.21 15.36
CA PRO A 553 -13.15 -16.56 15.91
C PRO A 553 -14.52 -17.20 15.78
N LEU A 554 -15.59 -16.43 16.05
CA LEU A 554 -16.95 -16.98 15.96
C LEU A 554 -17.34 -17.36 14.51
N ALA A 555 -16.92 -16.57 13.51
CA ALA A 555 -17.16 -16.91 12.11
C ALA A 555 -16.33 -18.12 11.66
N LEU A 556 -15.11 -18.26 12.16
CA LEU A 556 -14.24 -19.41 11.87
C LEU A 556 -14.80 -20.70 12.45
N VAL A 557 -15.29 -20.67 13.70
CA VAL A 557 -15.95 -21.83 14.33
C VAL A 557 -17.24 -22.18 13.61
N GLN A 558 -18.02 -21.17 13.19
CA GLN A 558 -19.23 -21.38 12.38
C GLN A 558 -18.90 -22.07 11.04
N ALA A 559 -17.88 -21.57 10.34
CA ALA A 559 -17.43 -22.15 9.09
C ALA A 559 -16.95 -23.59 9.29
N ALA A 560 -16.13 -23.86 10.31
CA ALA A 560 -15.66 -25.21 10.62
C ALA A 560 -16.82 -26.17 10.94
N ALA A 561 -17.81 -25.72 11.72
CA ALA A 561 -19.01 -26.50 12.02
C ALA A 561 -19.79 -26.83 10.73
N PHE A 562 -20.07 -25.83 9.89
CA PHE A 562 -20.78 -26.05 8.62
C PHE A 562 -20.04 -27.04 7.70
N ILE A 563 -18.71 -26.92 7.61
CA ILE A 563 -17.86 -27.82 6.82
C ILE A 563 -18.00 -29.27 7.31
N GLN A 564 -17.95 -29.49 8.62
CA GLN A 564 -18.09 -30.80 9.23
C GLN A 564 -19.50 -31.38 9.08
N GLU A 565 -20.53 -30.59 9.40
CA GLU A 565 -21.93 -31.03 9.38
C GLU A 565 -22.38 -31.44 7.97
N ASN A 566 -21.89 -30.71 6.95
CA ASN A 566 -22.21 -30.97 5.54
C ASN A 566 -21.18 -31.89 4.85
N SER A 567 -20.11 -32.30 5.55
CA SER A 567 -19.05 -33.15 5.01
C SER A 567 -18.43 -32.63 3.70
N ILE A 568 -18.21 -31.32 3.61
CA ILE A 568 -17.57 -30.66 2.46
C ILE A 568 -16.10 -30.33 2.76
N THR A 569 -15.32 -29.95 1.75
CA THR A 569 -13.93 -29.49 1.96
C THR A 569 -13.88 -27.98 2.20
N VAL A 570 -12.75 -27.48 2.74
CA VAL A 570 -12.50 -26.03 2.87
C VAL A 570 -12.55 -25.35 1.50
N SER A 571 -11.92 -25.93 0.48
CA SER A 571 -12.02 -25.49 -0.92
C SER A 571 -13.47 -25.36 -1.41
N GLU A 572 -14.33 -26.35 -1.12
CA GLU A 572 -15.74 -26.32 -1.53
C GLU A 572 -16.53 -25.25 -0.76
N TYR A 573 -16.25 -25.08 0.54
CA TYR A 573 -16.82 -24.00 1.32
C TYR A 573 -16.37 -22.60 0.83
N LEU A 574 -15.10 -22.45 0.44
CA LEU A 574 -14.59 -21.23 -0.19
C LEU A 574 -15.26 -20.96 -1.54
N ARG A 575 -15.64 -21.99 -2.29
CA ARG A 575 -16.43 -21.87 -3.52
C ARG A 575 -17.85 -21.38 -3.25
N LEU A 576 -18.49 -21.86 -2.18
CA LEU A 576 -19.79 -21.36 -1.72
C LEU A 576 -19.68 -19.90 -1.23
N LEU A 577 -18.63 -19.58 -0.46
CA LEU A 577 -18.34 -18.22 -0.01
C LEU A 577 -17.98 -17.25 -1.15
N GLY A 578 -17.39 -17.76 -2.23
CA GLY A 578 -16.80 -16.97 -3.31
C GLY A 578 -17.78 -16.49 -4.38
N GLN A 579 -19.03 -16.97 -4.38
CA GLN A 579 -20.02 -16.64 -5.41
C GLN A 579 -20.58 -15.22 -5.25
N SER A 580 -20.88 -14.78 -4.03
CA SER A 580 -21.35 -13.41 -3.77
C SER A 580 -21.24 -13.00 -2.30
N ASP A 581 -21.22 -11.68 -2.05
CA ASP A 581 -21.33 -11.14 -0.69
C ASP A 581 -22.69 -11.51 -0.04
N GLN A 582 -23.75 -11.76 -0.84
CA GLN A 582 -25.05 -12.18 -0.32
C GLN A 582 -25.01 -13.61 0.23
N GLU A 583 -24.34 -14.52 -0.45
CA GLU A 583 -24.16 -15.91 0.01
C GLU A 583 -23.30 -16.00 1.27
N LEU A 584 -22.21 -15.22 1.35
CA LEU A 584 -21.42 -15.10 2.58
C LEU A 584 -22.30 -14.68 3.78
N VAL A 585 -23.17 -13.67 3.61
CA VAL A 585 -24.07 -13.28 4.71
C VAL A 585 -25.20 -14.30 4.91
N GLY A 586 -25.61 -15.03 3.87
CA GLY A 586 -26.51 -16.18 3.98
C GLY A 586 -25.96 -17.22 4.95
N LEU A 587 -24.74 -17.69 4.67
CA LEU A 587 -24.03 -18.70 5.48
C LEU A 587 -23.75 -18.21 6.89
N LEU A 588 -23.34 -16.95 7.07
CA LEU A 588 -23.12 -16.36 8.40
C LEU A 588 -24.40 -16.21 9.24
N SER A 589 -25.58 -16.29 8.61
CA SER A 589 -26.88 -16.23 9.29
C SER A 589 -27.44 -17.59 9.67
N GLU A 590 -26.78 -18.69 9.31
CA GLU A 590 -27.22 -20.02 9.75
C GLU A 590 -26.93 -20.24 11.24
N GLU A 591 -27.87 -20.87 11.92
CA GLU A 591 -27.74 -21.26 13.33
C GLU A 591 -26.79 -22.46 13.44
N PHE A 592 -25.98 -22.50 14.51
CA PHE A 592 -25.07 -23.62 14.78
C PHE A 592 -24.82 -23.75 16.29
N GLU A 593 -24.79 -25.00 16.78
CA GLU A 593 -24.53 -25.28 18.19
C GLU A 593 -23.03 -25.18 18.50
N THR A 594 -22.67 -24.56 19.63
CA THR A 594 -21.27 -24.49 20.09
C THR A 594 -21.13 -25.01 21.51
N VAL A 595 -20.11 -25.85 21.72
CA VAL A 595 -19.72 -26.33 23.06
C VAL A 595 -19.22 -25.13 23.89
N GLY A 596 -19.86 -24.87 25.04
CA GLY A 596 -19.47 -23.81 25.98
C GLY A 596 -20.27 -22.49 25.88
N ARG A 597 -21.42 -22.49 25.18
CA ARG A 597 -22.46 -21.45 25.30
C ARG A 597 -23.63 -21.96 26.14
N ASP A 598 -24.42 -21.02 26.67
CA ASP A 598 -25.71 -21.30 27.31
C ASP A 598 -26.60 -22.01 26.26
N SER A 599 -27.07 -23.23 26.56
CA SER A 599 -27.78 -24.13 25.62
C SER A 599 -29.09 -23.57 25.07
N GLU A 600 -29.54 -22.40 25.56
CA GLU A 600 -30.73 -21.69 25.12
C GLU A 600 -30.47 -20.60 24.04
N THR A 601 -29.22 -20.41 23.58
CA THR A 601 -28.88 -19.36 22.59
C THR A 601 -27.92 -19.85 21.50
N SER A 602 -28.40 -20.74 20.64
CA SER A 602 -27.86 -20.88 19.29
C SER A 602 -28.13 -19.56 18.55
N ARG A 603 -27.09 -18.76 18.29
CA ARG A 603 -27.22 -17.47 17.59
C ARG A 603 -26.10 -17.33 16.58
N ALA A 604 -26.50 -17.11 15.33
CA ALA A 604 -25.58 -16.87 14.23
C ALA A 604 -24.72 -15.61 14.46
N VAL A 605 -23.56 -15.50 13.80
CA VAL A 605 -22.70 -14.31 13.89
C VAL A 605 -23.48 -13.05 13.54
N THR A 606 -24.33 -13.11 12.50
CA THR A 606 -25.14 -11.96 12.07
C THR A 606 -26.13 -11.50 13.12
N GLU A 607 -26.77 -12.41 13.85
CA GLU A 607 -27.74 -12.05 14.90
C GLU A 607 -27.08 -11.29 16.05
N THR A 608 -25.84 -11.67 16.39
CA THR A 608 -25.07 -10.98 17.43
C THR A 608 -24.85 -9.51 17.07
N TRP A 609 -24.57 -9.21 15.80
CA TRP A 609 -24.41 -7.83 15.36
C TRP A 609 -25.73 -7.10 15.14
N ILE A 610 -26.77 -7.77 14.64
CA ILE A 610 -28.13 -7.19 14.51
C ILE A 610 -28.63 -6.70 15.88
N LEU A 611 -28.46 -7.48 16.94
CA LEU A 611 -28.81 -7.05 18.31
C LEU A 611 -28.02 -5.81 18.76
N SER A 612 -26.76 -5.71 18.37
CA SER A 612 -25.92 -4.55 18.67
C SER A 612 -26.39 -3.33 17.87
N PHE A 613 -26.82 -3.50 16.61
CA PHE A 613 -27.42 -2.42 15.80
C PHE A 613 -28.72 -1.90 16.42
N GLU A 614 -29.60 -2.80 16.84
CA GLU A 614 -30.85 -2.41 17.53
C GLU A 614 -30.56 -1.64 18.81
N GLN A 615 -29.53 -2.05 19.55
CA GLN A 615 -29.12 -1.35 20.76
C GLN A 615 -28.53 0.04 20.46
N ILE A 616 -27.72 0.18 19.42
CA ILE A 616 -27.25 1.49 18.93
C ILE A 616 -28.42 2.37 18.54
N GLN A 617 -29.40 1.83 17.79
CA GLN A 617 -30.57 2.58 17.35
C GLN A 617 -31.44 3.04 18.54
N ARG A 618 -31.58 2.21 19.59
CA ARG A 618 -32.26 2.58 20.85
C ARG A 618 -31.49 3.63 21.65
N GLN A 619 -30.17 3.57 21.69
CA GLN A 619 -29.32 4.51 22.44
C GLN A 619 -29.19 5.86 21.72
N ASN A 620 -29.03 5.83 20.39
CA ASN A 620 -28.85 6.99 19.54
C ASN A 620 -29.31 6.65 18.10
N GLY A 621 -30.54 7.07 17.74
CA GLY A 621 -31.10 6.83 16.41
C GLY A 621 -30.21 7.35 15.27
N PHE A 622 -29.57 8.51 15.47
CA PHE A 622 -28.65 9.09 14.48
C PHE A 622 -27.41 8.23 14.24
N ALA A 623 -26.89 7.57 15.29
CA ALA A 623 -25.78 6.64 15.11
C ALA A 623 -26.20 5.45 14.22
N GLY A 624 -27.43 4.97 14.35
CA GLY A 624 -27.99 3.94 13.46
C GLY A 624 -28.13 4.41 12.01
N GLU A 625 -28.56 5.65 11.78
CA GLU A 625 -28.62 6.27 10.45
C GLU A 625 -27.23 6.40 9.82
N LEU A 626 -26.23 6.90 10.56
CA LEU A 626 -24.85 7.03 10.08
C LEU A 626 -24.24 5.67 9.76
N LEU A 627 -24.45 4.65 10.61
CA LEU A 627 -23.99 3.29 10.33
C LEU A 627 -24.60 2.74 9.04
N SER A 628 -25.89 2.99 8.83
CA SER A 628 -26.62 2.59 7.62
C SER A 628 -26.05 3.26 6.38
N LEU A 629 -25.81 4.58 6.44
CA LEU A 629 -25.21 5.34 5.35
C LEU A 629 -23.77 4.88 5.06
N MET A 630 -22.92 4.79 6.08
CA MET A 630 -21.52 4.35 5.97
C MET A 630 -21.41 2.96 5.35
N SER A 631 -22.40 2.09 5.58
CA SER A 631 -22.40 0.76 4.97
C SER A 631 -22.45 0.79 3.44
N LEU A 632 -22.86 1.91 2.82
CA LEU A 632 -23.05 2.04 1.38
C LEU A 632 -21.88 2.74 0.65
N PHE A 633 -20.92 3.26 1.40
CA PHE A 633 -19.65 3.75 0.86
C PHE A 633 -18.63 2.63 0.71
N ASP A 634 -17.47 2.93 0.13
CA ASP A 634 -16.29 2.09 0.37
C ASP A 634 -16.05 1.95 1.89
N ARG A 635 -15.70 0.74 2.33
CA ARG A 635 -15.55 0.41 3.75
C ARG A 635 -14.33 1.09 4.39
N GLN A 636 -13.36 1.51 3.58
CA GLN A 636 -12.16 2.19 4.05
C GLN A 636 -12.20 3.66 3.67
N ALA A 637 -11.46 4.46 4.43
CA ALA A 637 -11.20 5.85 4.14
C ALA A 637 -12.45 6.77 4.09
N ILE A 638 -13.54 6.44 4.78
CA ILE A 638 -14.79 7.23 4.77
C ILE A 638 -14.53 8.62 5.36
N PRO A 639 -14.68 9.71 4.59
CA PRO A 639 -14.36 11.05 5.06
C PRO A 639 -15.47 11.63 5.95
N LEU A 640 -15.09 12.40 6.98
CA LEU A 640 -16.04 13.15 7.81
C LEU A 640 -16.93 14.10 6.99
N ALA A 641 -16.45 14.59 5.84
CA ALA A 641 -17.21 15.47 4.96
C ALA A 641 -18.53 14.83 4.50
N PHE A 642 -18.54 13.54 4.18
CA PHE A 642 -19.76 12.82 3.77
C PHE A 642 -20.77 12.76 4.92
N LEU A 643 -20.30 12.45 6.12
CA LEU A 643 -21.16 12.32 7.31
C LEU A 643 -21.67 13.67 7.79
N SER A 644 -20.88 14.72 7.59
CA SER A 644 -21.26 16.10 7.91
C SER A 644 -22.32 16.62 6.94
N HIS A 645 -22.15 16.38 5.64
CA HIS A 645 -23.15 16.72 4.63
C HIS A 645 -24.50 16.04 4.90
N TYR A 646 -24.50 14.73 5.16
CA TYR A 646 -25.73 14.01 5.53
C TYR A 646 -26.40 14.55 6.82
N SER A 647 -25.59 15.03 7.78
CA SER A 647 -26.09 15.63 9.03
C SER A 647 -26.79 16.99 8.81
N GLU A 648 -26.39 17.71 7.77
CA GLU A 648 -26.88 19.06 7.43
C GLU A 648 -28.07 19.02 6.46
N GLU A 649 -28.14 18.01 5.58
CA GLU A 649 -29.11 17.96 4.47
C GLU A 649 -30.46 17.32 4.83
N GLN A 650 -30.69 16.80 6.05
CA GLN A 650 -31.96 16.14 6.41
C GLN A 650 -33.16 17.11 6.34
N GLN A 651 -33.83 17.12 5.18
CA GLN A 651 -35.00 17.94 4.88
C GLN A 651 -36.13 17.67 5.90
N GLY A 652 -36.54 18.72 6.61
CA GLY A 652 -37.70 18.69 7.53
C GLY A 652 -37.37 18.49 9.01
N GLN A 653 -36.09 18.39 9.41
CA GLN A 653 -35.66 18.45 10.82
C GLN A 653 -34.63 19.57 11.01
N GLU A 654 -34.49 20.11 12.24
CA GLU A 654 -33.41 21.06 12.52
C GLU A 654 -32.05 20.42 12.23
N PRO A 655 -31.12 21.15 11.58
CA PRO A 655 -29.79 20.65 11.27
C PRO A 655 -29.13 20.06 12.51
N ARG A 656 -28.72 18.80 12.44
CA ARG A 656 -28.09 18.13 13.58
C ARG A 656 -26.69 18.69 13.75
N GLY A 657 -26.51 19.54 14.76
CA GLY A 657 -25.24 20.25 14.97
C GLY A 657 -24.05 19.32 15.24
N ARG A 658 -22.82 19.81 15.03
CA ARG A 658 -21.54 19.07 15.20
C ARG A 658 -21.43 18.23 16.47
N VAL A 659 -22.03 18.67 17.57
CA VAL A 659 -22.07 17.95 18.85
C VAL A 659 -22.83 16.62 18.72
N GLN A 660 -23.94 16.60 17.99
CA GLN A 660 -24.74 15.39 17.77
C GLN A 660 -24.00 14.38 16.88
N LEU A 661 -23.36 14.84 15.81
CA LEU A 661 -22.51 14.02 14.96
C LEU A 661 -21.36 13.39 15.76
N THR A 662 -20.65 14.19 16.57
CA THR A 662 -19.56 13.70 17.43
C THR A 662 -20.06 12.64 18.42
N LYS A 663 -21.25 12.84 19.02
CA LYS A 663 -21.86 11.85 19.92
C LYS A 663 -22.24 10.56 19.18
N ALA A 664 -22.81 10.67 17.98
CA ALA A 664 -23.21 9.52 17.18
C ALA A 664 -22.00 8.68 16.75
N LEU A 665 -20.95 9.31 16.23
CA LEU A 665 -19.68 8.66 15.92
C LEU A 665 -19.01 8.06 17.17
N GLY A 666 -19.12 8.74 18.32
CA GLY A 666 -18.68 8.22 19.60
C GLY A 666 -19.36 6.91 19.99
N VAL A 667 -20.68 6.79 19.75
CA VAL A 667 -21.43 5.55 19.97
C VAL A 667 -20.94 4.45 19.02
N LEU A 668 -20.80 4.72 17.72
CA LEU A 668 -20.32 3.71 16.76
C LEU A 668 -18.91 3.19 17.10
N LYS A 669 -18.01 4.08 17.53
CA LYS A 669 -16.68 3.70 18.04
C LYS A 669 -16.75 2.91 19.34
N ALA A 670 -17.67 3.25 20.24
CA ALA A 670 -17.83 2.54 21.52
C ALA A 670 -18.25 1.08 21.32
N PHE A 671 -19.02 0.79 20.26
CA PHE A 671 -19.41 -0.57 19.85
C PHE A 671 -18.39 -1.26 18.93
N SER A 672 -17.27 -0.59 18.61
CA SER A 672 -16.21 -1.10 17.71
C SER A 672 -16.71 -1.42 16.29
N PHE A 673 -17.74 -0.72 15.80
CA PHE A 673 -18.22 -0.88 14.42
C PHE A 673 -17.50 -0.02 13.41
N ILE A 674 -16.89 1.07 13.89
CA ILE A 674 -16.02 1.92 13.10
C ILE A 674 -14.73 2.21 13.87
N THR A 675 -13.65 2.38 13.14
CA THR A 675 -12.38 2.90 13.63
C THR A 675 -12.12 4.28 13.01
N GLU A 676 -11.32 5.11 13.68
CA GLU A 676 -10.98 6.46 13.21
C GLU A 676 -9.45 6.60 13.21
N ASP A 677 -8.88 7.02 12.08
CA ASP A 677 -7.46 7.36 11.96
C ASP A 677 -7.21 8.84 12.30
N LYS A 678 -5.93 9.23 12.41
CA LYS A 678 -5.44 10.60 12.64
C LYS A 678 -5.76 11.53 11.44
N GLY A 679 -7.04 11.82 11.24
CA GLY A 679 -7.51 12.66 10.14
C GLY A 679 -9.03 12.77 10.00
N GLN A 680 -9.81 12.25 10.97
CA GLN A 680 -11.29 12.16 10.86
C GLN A 680 -11.73 11.33 9.64
N ILE A 681 -10.95 10.29 9.36
CA ILE A 681 -11.20 9.29 8.33
C ILE A 681 -11.62 8.02 9.06
N PHE A 682 -12.71 7.41 8.61
CA PHE A 682 -13.32 6.26 9.28
C PHE A 682 -13.24 5.00 8.44
N ASP A 683 -12.98 3.88 9.10
CA ASP A 683 -13.06 2.56 8.48
C ASP A 683 -14.17 1.73 9.14
N MET A 684 -14.80 0.88 8.33
CA MET A 684 -15.78 -0.09 8.74
C MET A 684 -15.26 -1.50 8.46
N HIS A 685 -15.49 -2.39 9.42
CA HIS A 685 -15.19 -3.80 9.26
C HIS A 685 -16.07 -4.41 8.15
N ARG A 686 -15.49 -5.16 7.20
CA ARG A 686 -16.21 -5.70 6.02
C ARG A 686 -17.47 -6.48 6.40
N LEU A 687 -17.35 -7.43 7.32
CA LEU A 687 -18.51 -8.22 7.75
C LEU A 687 -19.60 -7.38 8.43
N VAL A 688 -19.24 -6.31 9.16
CA VAL A 688 -20.21 -5.37 9.73
C VAL A 688 -20.94 -4.63 8.61
N GLN A 689 -20.23 -4.17 7.58
CA GLN A 689 -20.82 -3.54 6.40
C GLN A 689 -21.84 -4.46 5.72
N LEU A 690 -21.46 -5.72 5.46
CA LEU A 690 -22.32 -6.68 4.78
C LEU A 690 -23.57 -7.02 5.57
N VAL A 691 -23.44 -7.25 6.89
CA VAL A 691 -24.58 -7.54 7.76
C VAL A 691 -25.49 -6.31 7.91
N THR A 692 -24.93 -5.10 7.92
CA THR A 692 -25.72 -3.85 7.92
C THR A 692 -26.54 -3.73 6.64
N ARG A 693 -25.96 -4.02 5.47
CA ARG A 693 -26.70 -4.03 4.19
C ARG A 693 -27.83 -5.06 4.18
N LYS A 694 -27.59 -6.28 4.66
CA LYS A 694 -28.65 -7.32 4.78
C LYS A 694 -29.76 -6.86 5.72
N TRP A 695 -29.40 -6.24 6.84
CA TRP A 695 -30.38 -5.68 7.78
C TRP A 695 -31.23 -4.57 7.14
N LEU A 696 -30.62 -3.67 6.37
CA LEU A 696 -31.33 -2.65 5.61
C LEU A 696 -32.28 -3.23 4.55
N ALA A 697 -31.84 -4.28 3.85
CA ALA A 697 -32.66 -5.00 2.88
C ALA A 697 -33.88 -5.65 3.56
N ASN A 698 -33.66 -6.35 4.68
CA ASN A 698 -34.74 -6.98 5.46
C ASN A 698 -35.75 -5.97 6.02
N LYS A 699 -35.28 -4.76 6.38
CA LYS A 699 -36.16 -3.65 6.82
C LYS A 699 -36.82 -2.89 5.67
N GLY A 700 -36.47 -3.15 4.41
CA GLY A 700 -36.94 -2.38 3.26
C GLY A 700 -36.45 -0.93 3.22
N THR A 701 -35.36 -0.60 3.91
CA THR A 701 -34.82 0.78 4.02
C THR A 701 -33.55 1.00 3.19
N MET A 702 -33.03 -0.05 2.54
CA MET A 702 -31.83 -0.01 1.71
C MET A 702 -31.89 1.09 0.63
N HIS A 703 -33.00 1.16 -0.11
CA HIS A 703 -33.18 2.15 -1.18
C HIS A 703 -33.10 3.59 -0.66
N HIS A 704 -33.69 3.88 0.50
CA HIS A 704 -33.62 5.22 1.10
C HIS A 704 -32.17 5.64 1.36
N PHE A 705 -31.38 4.80 2.02
CA PHE A 705 -29.98 5.12 2.31
C PHE A 705 -29.10 5.10 1.05
N ALA A 706 -29.40 4.27 0.06
CA ALA A 706 -28.66 4.26 -1.21
C ALA A 706 -28.79 5.59 -1.96
N THR A 707 -30.00 6.15 -2.03
CA THR A 707 -30.23 7.47 -2.60
C THR A 707 -29.45 8.56 -1.86
N GLN A 708 -29.45 8.51 -0.52
CA GLN A 708 -28.71 9.47 0.32
C GLN A 708 -27.19 9.33 0.14
N ALA A 709 -26.68 8.10 -0.01
CA ALA A 709 -25.26 7.85 -0.24
C ALA A 709 -24.80 8.39 -1.61
N ILE A 710 -25.57 8.14 -2.68
CA ILE A 710 -25.29 8.68 -4.02
C ILE A 710 -25.33 10.21 -4.00
N SER A 711 -26.35 10.82 -3.38
CA SER A 711 -26.46 12.28 -3.23
C SER A 711 -25.24 12.86 -2.50
N THR A 712 -24.88 12.26 -1.37
CA THR A 712 -23.75 12.70 -0.54
C THR A 712 -22.43 12.68 -1.32
N VAL A 713 -22.13 11.58 -2.02
CA VAL A 713 -20.90 11.48 -2.81
C VAL A 713 -20.95 12.44 -4.00
N SER A 714 -22.08 12.53 -4.70
CA SER A 714 -22.25 13.47 -5.82
C SER A 714 -22.02 14.92 -5.42
N HIS A 715 -22.49 15.33 -4.24
CA HIS A 715 -22.31 16.69 -3.76
C HIS A 715 -20.86 17.01 -3.37
N ASN A 716 -20.16 16.02 -2.81
CA ASN A 716 -18.79 16.20 -2.29
C ASN A 716 -17.70 15.88 -3.32
N TYR A 717 -18.06 15.31 -4.49
CA TYR A 717 -17.11 14.94 -5.54
C TYR A 717 -17.07 16.01 -6.64
N PRO A 718 -16.03 16.86 -6.67
CA PRO A 718 -15.94 17.93 -7.65
C PRO A 718 -15.61 17.40 -9.05
N TYR A 719 -15.88 18.23 -10.07
CA TYR A 719 -15.43 17.95 -11.43
C TYR A 719 -13.90 17.96 -11.49
N GLY A 720 -13.29 16.87 -11.96
CA GLY A 720 -11.83 16.69 -11.87
C GLY A 720 -11.03 17.75 -12.63
N SER A 721 -10.10 18.38 -11.91
CA SER A 721 -9.13 19.38 -12.36
C SER A 721 -7.80 19.20 -11.60
N HIS A 722 -6.77 19.95 -11.97
CA HIS A 722 -5.49 19.91 -11.28
C HIS A 722 -5.62 20.28 -9.79
N GLU A 723 -6.46 21.26 -9.44
CA GLU A 723 -6.62 21.81 -8.08
C GLU A 723 -7.28 20.82 -7.12
N ASN A 724 -8.23 20.03 -7.62
CA ASN A 724 -9.05 19.12 -6.81
C ASN A 724 -8.68 17.63 -7.02
N ARG A 725 -7.61 17.33 -7.78
CA ARG A 725 -7.10 15.98 -8.03
C ARG A 725 -6.93 15.12 -6.78
N ALA A 726 -6.50 15.73 -5.66
CA ALA A 726 -6.28 15.02 -4.41
C ALA A 726 -7.61 14.56 -3.78
N ILE A 727 -8.65 15.39 -3.87
CA ILE A 727 -10.01 15.06 -3.39
C ILE A 727 -10.63 13.98 -4.28
N CYS A 728 -10.55 14.16 -5.60
CA CYS A 728 -11.05 13.18 -6.55
C CYS A 728 -10.37 11.81 -6.35
N GLY A 729 -9.04 11.79 -6.23
CA GLY A 729 -8.29 10.56 -5.95
C GLY A 729 -8.67 9.91 -4.62
N ALA A 730 -8.82 10.69 -3.55
CA ALA A 730 -9.22 10.18 -2.23
C ALA A 730 -10.64 9.60 -2.23
N TYR A 731 -11.57 10.18 -2.99
CA TYR A 731 -12.98 9.80 -2.97
C TYR A 731 -13.37 8.79 -4.07
N LEU A 732 -12.48 8.48 -5.01
CA LEU A 732 -12.76 7.62 -6.16
C LEU A 732 -13.28 6.23 -5.78
N ALA A 733 -12.76 5.63 -4.70
CA ALA A 733 -13.24 4.34 -4.21
C ALA A 733 -14.72 4.41 -3.79
N HIS A 734 -15.13 5.50 -3.14
CA HIS A 734 -16.52 5.73 -2.78
C HIS A 734 -17.41 5.97 -3.99
N VAL A 735 -16.93 6.66 -5.03
CA VAL A 735 -17.63 6.81 -6.32
C VAL A 735 -17.95 5.45 -6.92
N HIS A 736 -16.96 4.56 -7.00
CA HIS A 736 -17.18 3.19 -7.49
C HIS A 736 -18.14 2.39 -6.59
N ALA A 737 -18.06 2.56 -5.27
CA ALA A 737 -18.95 1.87 -4.34
C ALA A 737 -20.42 2.27 -4.53
N VAL A 738 -20.72 3.56 -4.60
CA VAL A 738 -22.11 4.05 -4.73
C VAL A 738 -22.69 3.81 -6.13
N LEU A 739 -21.87 3.86 -7.18
CA LEU A 739 -22.32 3.56 -8.55
C LEU A 739 -22.65 2.07 -8.77
N LYS A 740 -22.12 1.16 -7.95
CA LYS A 740 -22.48 -0.26 -7.99
C LYS A 740 -23.85 -0.57 -7.35
N LEU A 741 -24.41 0.36 -6.58
CA LEU A 741 -25.71 0.17 -5.94
C LEU A 741 -26.82 0.11 -7.01
N GLU A 742 -27.79 -0.77 -6.77
CA GLU A 742 -28.99 -0.90 -7.59
C GLU A 742 -29.80 0.39 -7.53
N SER A 743 -30.24 0.86 -8.70
CA SER A 743 -30.99 2.10 -8.77
C SER A 743 -32.41 1.92 -8.22
N THR A 744 -32.87 2.87 -7.41
CA THR A 744 -34.24 2.91 -6.88
C THR A 744 -35.25 3.37 -7.94
N GLY A 745 -34.77 3.92 -9.06
CA GLY A 745 -35.61 4.54 -10.09
C GLY A 745 -36.11 5.94 -9.73
N SER A 746 -35.73 6.49 -8.58
CA SER A 746 -36.03 7.87 -8.21
C SER A 746 -35.37 8.85 -9.18
N ARG A 747 -36.09 9.92 -9.54
CA ARG A 747 -35.56 10.97 -10.41
C ARG A 747 -34.34 11.65 -9.79
N ASP A 748 -34.41 12.01 -8.51
CA ASP A 748 -33.34 12.74 -7.81
C ASP A 748 -32.06 11.89 -7.69
N GLU A 749 -32.21 10.60 -7.42
CA GLU A 749 -31.07 9.65 -7.41
C GLU A 749 -30.42 9.57 -8.79
N GLY A 750 -31.24 9.46 -9.86
CA GLY A 750 -30.74 9.41 -11.22
C GLY A 750 -29.98 10.68 -11.62
N LEU A 751 -30.43 11.86 -11.16
CA LEU A 751 -29.74 13.13 -11.39
C LEU A 751 -28.41 13.22 -10.62
N ALA A 752 -28.39 12.83 -9.35
CA ALA A 752 -27.16 12.75 -8.56
C ALA A 752 -26.17 11.75 -9.17
N ARG A 753 -26.65 10.59 -9.64
CA ARG A 753 -25.84 9.58 -10.31
C ARG A 753 -25.21 10.11 -11.60
N ALA A 754 -25.99 10.79 -12.44
CA ALA A 754 -25.49 11.38 -13.68
C ALA A 754 -24.46 12.48 -13.43
N SER A 755 -24.72 13.34 -12.44
CA SER A 755 -23.78 14.40 -12.01
C SER A 755 -22.46 13.81 -11.50
N LEU A 756 -22.52 12.77 -10.67
CA LEU A 756 -21.34 12.08 -10.17
C LEU A 756 -20.55 11.41 -11.31
N LEU A 757 -21.23 10.75 -12.25
CA LEU A 757 -20.58 10.14 -13.42
C LEU A 757 -19.84 11.20 -14.25
N HIS A 758 -20.49 12.34 -14.50
CA HIS A 758 -19.90 13.45 -15.24
C HIS A 758 -18.67 14.05 -14.55
N SER A 759 -18.74 14.30 -13.24
CA SER A 759 -17.61 14.80 -12.45
C SER A 759 -16.44 13.81 -12.40
N ALA A 760 -16.73 12.51 -12.27
CA ALA A 760 -15.72 11.45 -12.30
C ALA A 760 -15.05 11.34 -13.68
N ALA A 761 -15.79 11.54 -14.77
CA ALA A 761 -15.21 11.56 -16.11
C ALA A 761 -14.17 12.66 -16.29
N GLY A 762 -14.41 13.86 -15.75
CA GLY A 762 -13.43 14.95 -15.77
C GLY A 762 -12.11 14.56 -15.08
N TYR A 763 -12.17 13.82 -13.97
CA TYR A 763 -10.97 13.32 -13.30
C TYR A 763 -10.22 12.28 -14.13
N PHE A 764 -10.93 11.36 -14.80
CA PHE A 764 -10.29 10.39 -15.69
C PHE A 764 -9.66 11.05 -16.92
N ASP A 765 -10.29 12.09 -17.47
CA ASP A 765 -9.71 12.86 -18.59
C ASP A 765 -8.44 13.59 -18.15
N TYR A 766 -8.46 14.25 -16.99
CA TYR A 766 -7.26 14.87 -16.39
C TYR A 766 -6.11 13.88 -16.16
N GLN A 767 -6.42 12.62 -15.81
CA GLN A 767 -5.42 11.55 -15.65
C GLN A 767 -4.95 10.97 -17.00
N GLY A 768 -5.47 11.44 -18.13
CA GLY A 768 -5.21 10.90 -19.46
C GLY A 768 -5.92 9.57 -19.76
N GLN A 769 -6.80 9.10 -18.87
CA GLN A 769 -7.55 7.84 -19.01
C GLN A 769 -8.84 8.03 -19.83
N ARG A 770 -8.67 8.45 -21.09
CA ARG A 770 -9.77 8.88 -21.98
C ARG A 770 -10.85 7.83 -22.23
N LYS A 771 -10.50 6.53 -22.24
CA LYS A 771 -11.47 5.43 -22.38
C LYS A 771 -12.37 5.27 -21.15
N ALA A 772 -11.82 5.49 -19.96
CA ALA A 772 -12.61 5.48 -18.74
C ALA A 772 -13.55 6.70 -18.72
N ALA A 773 -13.02 7.89 -19.04
CA ALA A 773 -13.82 9.12 -19.15
C ALA A 773 -15.01 8.95 -20.11
N GLU A 774 -14.78 8.38 -21.30
CA GLU A 774 -15.84 8.05 -22.26
C GLU A 774 -16.94 7.17 -21.65
N GLY A 775 -16.57 6.06 -21.00
CA GLY A 775 -17.54 5.15 -20.40
C GLY A 775 -18.43 5.84 -19.36
N PHE A 776 -17.85 6.73 -18.55
CA PHE A 776 -18.60 7.53 -17.58
C PHE A 776 -19.51 8.57 -18.25
N LEU A 777 -19.03 9.29 -19.27
CA LEU A 777 -19.80 10.31 -19.99
C LEU A 777 -20.95 9.71 -20.81
N VAL A 778 -20.75 8.55 -21.43
CA VAL A 778 -21.82 7.85 -22.18
C VAL A 778 -22.97 7.50 -21.24
N GLU A 779 -22.67 6.94 -20.06
CA GLU A 779 -23.70 6.61 -19.08
C GLU A 779 -24.35 7.86 -18.46
N ALA A 780 -23.57 8.91 -18.13
CA ALA A 780 -24.11 10.18 -17.65
C ALA A 780 -25.10 10.80 -18.65
N THR A 781 -24.67 10.91 -19.92
CA THR A 781 -25.48 11.46 -21.01
C THR A 781 -26.75 10.67 -21.23
N LYS A 782 -26.68 9.33 -21.18
CA LYS A 782 -27.84 8.45 -21.32
C LYS A 782 -28.85 8.65 -20.20
N VAL A 783 -28.40 8.81 -18.95
CA VAL A 783 -29.28 9.07 -17.80
C VAL A 783 -29.92 10.46 -17.92
N TRP A 784 -29.16 11.51 -18.21
CA TRP A 784 -29.70 12.86 -18.38
C TRP A 784 -30.67 12.96 -19.56
N ARG A 785 -30.36 12.35 -20.70
CA ARG A 785 -31.28 12.28 -21.84
C ARG A 785 -32.61 11.63 -21.47
N LYS A 786 -32.57 10.56 -20.66
CA LYS A 786 -33.77 9.86 -20.19
C LYS A 786 -34.60 10.69 -19.19
N LEU A 787 -33.96 11.42 -18.27
CA LEU A 787 -34.63 12.09 -17.15
C LEU A 787 -35.00 13.55 -17.41
N LEU A 788 -34.19 14.25 -18.22
CA LEU A 788 -34.30 15.69 -18.48
C LEU A 788 -34.63 15.99 -19.95
N GLY A 789 -34.39 15.03 -20.86
CA GLY A 789 -34.55 15.20 -22.30
C GLY A 789 -33.28 15.67 -23.01
N GLU A 790 -33.33 15.74 -24.34
CA GLU A 790 -32.19 16.14 -25.19
C GLU A 790 -31.88 17.63 -25.13
N GLU A 791 -32.85 18.46 -24.75
CA GLU A 791 -32.73 19.92 -24.76
C GLU A 791 -32.24 20.51 -23.44
N HIS A 792 -32.08 19.68 -22.39
CA HIS A 792 -31.70 20.18 -21.08
C HIS A 792 -30.21 20.60 -21.05
N PRO A 793 -29.85 21.73 -20.41
CA PRO A 793 -28.47 22.21 -20.33
C PRO A 793 -27.45 21.16 -19.86
N ASP A 794 -27.77 20.39 -18.82
CA ASP A 794 -26.89 19.30 -18.35
C ASP A 794 -26.67 18.20 -19.39
N THR A 795 -27.71 17.83 -20.15
CA THR A 795 -27.60 16.84 -21.24
C THR A 795 -26.67 17.36 -22.32
N LEU A 796 -26.85 18.63 -22.73
CA LEU A 796 -26.03 19.28 -23.75
C LEU A 796 -24.57 19.43 -23.30
N THR A 797 -24.34 19.83 -22.05
CA THR A 797 -23.00 19.94 -21.46
C THR A 797 -22.29 18.58 -21.43
N SER A 798 -23.01 17.53 -21.06
CA SER A 798 -22.48 16.16 -21.10
C SER A 798 -22.13 15.69 -22.50
N MET A 799 -22.98 16.00 -23.48
CA MET A 799 -22.74 15.66 -24.89
C MET A 799 -21.53 16.41 -25.44
N GLY A 800 -21.37 17.70 -25.13
CA GLY A 800 -20.19 18.48 -25.50
C GLY A 800 -18.90 17.93 -24.88
N ASN A 801 -18.92 17.54 -23.61
CA ASN A 801 -17.75 16.91 -22.96
C ASN A 801 -17.44 15.51 -23.53
N LEU A 802 -18.47 14.76 -23.94
CA LEU A 802 -18.29 13.50 -24.65
C LEU A 802 -17.66 13.71 -26.04
N ALA A 803 -18.11 14.72 -26.78
CA ALA A 803 -17.52 15.12 -28.05
C ALA A 803 -16.04 15.49 -27.88
N LEU A 804 -15.73 16.35 -26.90
CA LEU A 804 -14.34 16.70 -26.55
C LEU A 804 -13.50 15.44 -26.22
N THR A 805 -14.07 14.47 -25.50
CA THR A 805 -13.38 13.21 -25.21
C THR A 805 -13.10 12.40 -26.48
N TYR A 806 -14.05 12.33 -27.43
CA TYR A 806 -13.82 11.72 -28.73
C TYR A 806 -12.76 12.47 -29.53
N SER A 807 -12.78 13.80 -29.52
CA SER A 807 -11.79 14.62 -30.19
C SER A 807 -10.38 14.36 -29.65
N ASN A 808 -10.25 14.30 -28.32
CA ASN A 808 -9.02 13.95 -27.63
C ASN A 808 -8.54 12.51 -27.95
N GLN A 809 -9.44 11.59 -28.28
CA GLN A 809 -9.06 10.23 -28.72
C GLN A 809 -8.68 10.16 -30.23
N GLY A 810 -8.78 11.26 -30.97
CA GLY A 810 -8.60 11.29 -32.42
C GLY A 810 -9.83 10.82 -33.22
N ARG A 811 -10.98 10.65 -32.56
CA ARG A 811 -12.27 10.25 -33.15
C ARG A 811 -13.08 11.48 -33.57
N TRP A 812 -12.48 12.32 -34.41
CA TRP A 812 -13.03 13.65 -34.72
C TRP A 812 -14.36 13.63 -35.48
N LYS A 813 -14.67 12.57 -36.22
CA LYS A 813 -15.97 12.43 -36.90
C LYS A 813 -17.12 12.28 -35.89
N GLU A 814 -16.92 11.47 -34.86
CA GLU A 814 -17.92 11.27 -33.81
C GLU A 814 -18.03 12.50 -32.91
N SER A 815 -16.93 13.24 -32.72
CA SER A 815 -16.97 14.56 -32.10
C SER A 815 -17.78 15.55 -32.93
N GLU A 816 -17.55 15.62 -34.25
CA GLU A 816 -18.24 16.54 -35.15
C GLU A 816 -19.75 16.29 -35.16
N GLU A 817 -20.17 15.03 -35.24
CA GLU A 817 -21.60 14.66 -35.21
C GLU A 817 -22.27 15.12 -33.91
N LEU A 818 -21.62 14.91 -32.76
CA LEU A 818 -22.14 15.33 -31.45
C LEU A 818 -22.10 16.85 -31.26
N ASP A 819 -20.99 17.50 -31.59
CA ASP A 819 -20.83 18.96 -31.46
C ASP A 819 -21.83 19.69 -32.36
N ALA A 820 -22.02 19.24 -33.60
CA ALA A 820 -23.03 19.80 -34.50
C ALA A 820 -24.44 19.61 -33.94
N GLN A 821 -24.75 18.44 -33.36
CA GLN A 821 -26.04 18.23 -32.70
C GLN A 821 -26.24 19.17 -31.50
N VAL A 822 -25.22 19.32 -30.63
CA VAL A 822 -25.29 20.20 -29.46
C VAL A 822 -25.46 21.66 -29.89
N MET A 823 -24.75 22.10 -30.92
CA MET A 823 -24.86 23.44 -31.47
C MET A 823 -26.25 23.72 -32.03
N GLU A 824 -26.79 22.83 -32.88
CA GLU A 824 -28.13 22.99 -33.47
C GLU A 824 -29.23 23.01 -32.39
N VAL A 825 -29.16 22.13 -31.39
CA VAL A 825 -30.14 22.11 -30.29
C VAL A 825 -30.01 23.36 -29.42
N SER A 826 -28.80 23.78 -29.06
CA SER A 826 -28.57 25.01 -28.27
C SER A 826 -29.06 26.24 -29.02
N LYS A 827 -28.77 26.33 -30.32
CA LYS A 827 -29.25 27.41 -31.20
C LYS A 827 -30.77 27.47 -31.28
N ARG A 828 -31.45 26.31 -31.33
CA ARG A 828 -32.92 26.23 -31.34
C ARG A 828 -33.56 26.60 -30.00
N VAL A 829 -33.00 26.12 -28.88
CA VAL A 829 -33.62 26.19 -27.55
C VAL A 829 -33.26 27.48 -26.81
N LEU A 830 -31.99 27.89 -26.88
CA LEU A 830 -31.44 29.03 -26.14
C LEU A 830 -31.28 30.28 -27.04
N GLY A 831 -31.24 30.09 -28.35
CA GLY A 831 -31.00 31.13 -29.35
C GLY A 831 -29.54 31.24 -29.77
N GLU A 832 -29.30 31.98 -30.86
CA GLU A 832 -27.98 32.17 -31.47
C GLU A 832 -27.01 32.95 -30.56
N GLU A 833 -27.54 33.87 -29.73
CA GLU A 833 -26.74 34.78 -28.90
C GLU A 833 -26.44 34.22 -27.50
N HIS A 834 -26.94 33.03 -27.17
CA HIS A 834 -26.78 32.48 -25.83
C HIS A 834 -25.34 31.96 -25.62
N PRO A 835 -24.69 32.21 -24.46
CA PRO A 835 -23.32 31.79 -24.19
C PRO A 835 -23.07 30.29 -24.45
N SER A 836 -23.97 29.40 -24.05
CA SER A 836 -23.83 27.96 -24.33
C SER A 836 -23.87 27.61 -25.82
N THR A 837 -24.62 28.35 -26.63
CA THR A 837 -24.62 28.17 -28.10
C THR A 837 -23.27 28.58 -28.67
N LEU A 838 -22.72 29.70 -28.22
CA LEU A 838 -21.38 30.18 -28.61
C LEU A 838 -20.28 29.21 -28.18
N THR A 839 -20.34 28.66 -26.96
CA THR A 839 -19.42 27.59 -26.51
C THR A 839 -19.50 26.37 -27.43
N SER A 840 -20.70 25.94 -27.82
CA SER A 840 -20.85 24.79 -28.73
C SER A 840 -20.34 25.06 -30.15
N MET A 841 -20.48 26.30 -30.65
CA MET A 841 -19.87 26.74 -31.91
C MET A 841 -18.34 26.68 -31.83
N ALA A 842 -17.76 27.18 -30.73
CA ALA A 842 -16.32 27.15 -30.50
C ALA A 842 -15.77 25.71 -30.44
N ASN A 843 -16.51 24.79 -29.78
CA ASN A 843 -16.15 23.38 -29.71
C ASN A 843 -16.19 22.71 -31.09
N LEU A 844 -17.25 22.94 -31.88
CA LEU A 844 -17.34 22.43 -33.25
C LEU A 844 -16.21 22.99 -34.14
N ALA A 845 -15.89 24.28 -34.00
CA ALA A 845 -14.78 24.89 -34.72
C ALA A 845 -13.42 24.29 -34.32
N SER A 846 -13.22 23.98 -33.03
CA SER A 846 -12.04 23.25 -32.53
C SER A 846 -11.98 21.83 -33.12
N THR A 847 -13.11 21.15 -33.26
CA THR A 847 -13.19 19.84 -33.92
C THR A 847 -12.80 19.94 -35.40
N TYR A 848 -13.30 20.93 -36.15
CA TYR A 848 -12.83 21.19 -37.52
C TYR A 848 -11.35 21.55 -37.60
N TRP A 849 -10.86 22.31 -36.62
CA TRP A 849 -9.47 22.68 -36.53
C TRP A 849 -8.57 21.44 -36.37
N ASN A 850 -8.93 20.51 -35.47
CA ASN A 850 -8.22 19.25 -35.28
C ASN A 850 -8.25 18.34 -36.52
N GLN A 851 -9.31 18.39 -37.33
CA GLN A 851 -9.40 17.68 -38.61
C GLN A 851 -8.57 18.32 -39.74
N GLY A 852 -7.88 19.44 -39.49
CA GLY A 852 -7.19 20.20 -40.53
C GLY A 852 -8.13 21.00 -41.46
N ARG A 853 -9.43 21.06 -41.15
CA ARG A 853 -10.45 21.80 -41.92
C ARG A 853 -10.50 23.27 -41.48
N TRP A 854 -9.36 23.95 -41.51
CA TRP A 854 -9.18 25.28 -40.91
C TRP A 854 -10.06 26.39 -41.52
N LYS A 855 -10.51 26.25 -42.77
CA LYS A 855 -11.43 27.23 -43.40
C LYS A 855 -12.84 27.18 -42.81
N GLU A 856 -13.32 26.00 -42.43
CA GLU A 856 -14.62 25.86 -41.78
C GLU A 856 -14.54 26.29 -40.31
N ALA A 857 -13.43 25.96 -39.64
CA ALA A 857 -13.13 26.49 -38.30
C ALA A 857 -13.10 28.03 -38.31
N GLU A 858 -12.43 28.65 -39.28
CA GLU A 858 -12.41 30.11 -39.47
C GLU A 858 -13.82 30.66 -39.67
N SER A 859 -14.63 30.04 -40.53
CA SER A 859 -16.00 30.51 -40.79
C SER A 859 -16.84 30.53 -39.51
N LEU A 860 -16.82 29.46 -38.72
CA LEU A 860 -17.56 29.39 -37.46
C LEU A 860 -17.01 30.34 -36.40
N GLN A 861 -15.69 30.45 -36.26
CA GLN A 861 -15.06 31.36 -35.29
C GLN A 861 -15.30 32.83 -35.65
N ALA A 862 -15.36 33.18 -36.94
CA ALA A 862 -15.69 34.52 -37.38
C ALA A 862 -17.16 34.86 -37.08
N GLU A 863 -18.09 33.92 -37.28
CA GLU A 863 -19.50 34.08 -36.89
C GLU A 863 -19.64 34.24 -35.36
N GLU A 864 -19.00 33.37 -34.59
CA GLU A 864 -18.97 33.43 -33.12
C GLU A 864 -18.43 34.79 -32.64
N LEU A 865 -17.32 35.25 -33.22
CA LEU A 865 -16.70 36.52 -32.87
C LEU A 865 -17.61 37.72 -33.18
N ASP A 866 -18.29 37.74 -34.32
CA ASP A 866 -19.25 38.80 -34.65
C ASP A 866 -20.38 38.88 -33.61
N ILE A 867 -20.94 37.72 -33.23
CA ILE A 867 -22.00 37.65 -32.22
C ILE A 867 -21.48 38.10 -30.85
N CYS A 868 -20.34 37.58 -30.39
CA CYS A 868 -19.72 37.96 -29.12
C CYS A 868 -19.43 39.46 -29.05
N SER A 869 -18.87 40.04 -30.13
CA SER A 869 -18.54 41.46 -30.21
C SER A 869 -19.78 42.34 -30.13
N ARG A 870 -20.88 41.91 -30.76
CA ARG A 870 -22.18 42.62 -30.75
C ARG A 870 -22.90 42.52 -29.40
N VAL A 871 -22.88 41.36 -28.74
CA VAL A 871 -23.67 41.07 -27.53
C VAL A 871 -22.92 41.42 -26.26
N LEU A 872 -21.65 41.04 -26.14
CA LEU A 872 -20.84 41.17 -24.93
C LEU A 872 -19.88 42.36 -24.99
N GLY A 873 -19.56 42.82 -26.21
CA GLY A 873 -18.59 43.89 -26.47
C GLY A 873 -17.18 43.37 -26.74
N GLU A 874 -16.37 44.23 -27.35
CA GLU A 874 -15.00 43.93 -27.83
C GLU A 874 -14.04 43.49 -26.71
N GLU A 875 -14.14 44.07 -25.51
CA GLU A 875 -13.22 43.79 -24.40
C GLU A 875 -13.70 42.67 -23.46
N HIS A 876 -14.83 42.01 -23.76
CA HIS A 876 -15.34 40.94 -22.92
C HIS A 876 -14.42 39.69 -22.99
N PRO A 877 -14.16 38.98 -21.86
CA PRO A 877 -13.27 37.81 -21.85
C PRO A 877 -13.61 36.74 -22.88
N ASP A 878 -14.90 36.48 -23.13
CA ASP A 878 -15.36 35.51 -24.12
C ASP A 878 -15.08 35.98 -25.55
N THR A 879 -15.39 37.25 -25.88
CA THR A 879 -15.05 37.86 -27.18
C THR A 879 -13.54 37.76 -27.45
N LEU A 880 -12.72 38.11 -26.45
CA LEU A 880 -11.26 38.01 -26.54
C LEU A 880 -10.78 36.55 -26.68
N THR A 881 -11.55 35.57 -26.18
CA THR A 881 -11.27 34.14 -26.38
C THR A 881 -11.57 33.73 -27.82
N SER A 882 -12.72 34.12 -28.37
CA SER A 882 -13.08 33.86 -29.77
C SER A 882 -12.06 34.50 -30.73
N MET A 883 -11.64 35.75 -30.49
CA MET A 883 -10.56 36.42 -31.24
C MET A 883 -9.24 35.63 -31.18
N GLY A 884 -8.87 35.16 -30.00
CA GLY A 884 -7.64 34.37 -29.81
C GLY A 884 -7.67 33.03 -30.54
N ASN A 885 -8.82 32.34 -30.55
CA ASN A 885 -9.02 31.11 -31.31
C ASN A 885 -8.90 31.35 -32.82
N LEU A 886 -9.50 32.44 -33.32
CA LEU A 886 -9.37 32.84 -34.72
C LEU A 886 -7.92 33.18 -35.11
N ALA A 887 -7.18 33.86 -34.23
CA ALA A 887 -5.76 34.13 -34.43
C ALA A 887 -4.93 32.83 -34.55
N LEU A 888 -5.22 31.83 -33.72
CA LEU A 888 -4.58 30.51 -33.83
C LEU A 888 -4.92 29.82 -35.16
N THR A 889 -6.16 29.90 -35.61
CA THR A 889 -6.58 29.37 -36.91
C THR A 889 -5.84 30.05 -38.06
N TYR A 890 -5.72 31.38 -38.06
CA TYR A 890 -4.89 32.10 -39.04
C TYR A 890 -3.43 31.68 -38.99
N SER A 891 -2.88 31.46 -37.80
CA SER A 891 -1.50 31.02 -37.66
C SER A 891 -1.27 29.63 -38.28
N ASN A 892 -2.22 28.70 -38.14
CA ASN A 892 -2.14 27.38 -38.75
C ASN A 892 -2.32 27.44 -40.27
N GLN A 893 -3.15 28.35 -40.78
CA GLN A 893 -3.27 28.60 -42.23
C GLN A 893 -2.05 29.32 -42.84
N GLY A 894 -1.00 29.63 -42.07
CA GLY A 894 0.16 30.39 -42.54
C GLY A 894 -0.10 31.90 -42.72
N ARG A 895 -1.27 32.41 -42.32
CA ARG A 895 -1.64 33.85 -42.34
C ARG A 895 -1.14 34.56 -41.09
N TRP A 896 0.17 34.49 -40.84
CA TRP A 896 0.73 34.92 -39.56
C TRP A 896 0.61 36.41 -39.27
N ASN A 897 0.53 37.28 -40.28
CA ASN A 897 0.34 38.72 -40.07
C ASN A 897 -1.06 39.03 -39.49
N GLU A 898 -2.08 38.30 -39.96
CA GLU A 898 -3.44 38.45 -39.45
C GLU A 898 -3.56 37.86 -38.04
N ALA A 899 -2.91 36.71 -37.82
CA ALA A 899 -2.77 36.10 -36.49
C ALA A 899 -2.07 37.04 -35.49
N GLU A 900 -0.99 37.69 -35.89
CA GLU A 900 -0.27 38.68 -35.06
C GLU A 900 -1.16 39.87 -34.75
N SER A 901 -1.83 40.45 -35.75
CA SER A 901 -2.72 41.60 -35.56
C SER A 901 -3.79 41.31 -34.50
N LEU A 902 -4.50 40.19 -34.62
CA LEU A 902 -5.50 39.79 -33.63
C LEU A 902 -4.87 39.42 -32.29
N GLY A 903 -3.75 38.67 -32.29
CA GLY A 903 -3.06 38.24 -31.08
C GLY A 903 -2.55 39.39 -30.21
N VAL A 904 -2.01 40.44 -30.83
CA VAL A 904 -1.58 41.67 -30.15
C VAL A 904 -2.79 42.40 -29.55
N GLN A 905 -3.87 42.57 -30.32
CA GLN A 905 -5.10 43.21 -29.83
C GLN A 905 -5.66 42.48 -28.60
N VAL A 906 -5.76 41.15 -28.66
CA VAL A 906 -6.24 40.33 -27.53
C VAL A 906 -5.34 40.45 -26.32
N MET A 907 -4.02 40.38 -26.51
CA MET A 907 -3.04 40.48 -25.42
C MET A 907 -3.12 41.85 -24.73
N GLU A 908 -3.16 42.94 -25.49
CA GLU A 908 -3.26 44.29 -24.94
C GLU A 908 -4.59 44.54 -24.22
N ALA A 909 -5.71 44.06 -24.78
CA ALA A 909 -7.02 44.15 -24.14
C ALA A 909 -7.06 43.37 -22.82
N ARG A 910 -6.58 42.11 -22.80
CA ARG A 910 -6.53 41.31 -21.56
C ARG A 910 -5.58 41.90 -20.52
N LYS A 911 -4.43 42.44 -20.94
CA LYS A 911 -3.50 43.14 -20.05
C LYS A 911 -4.16 44.35 -19.38
N ARG A 912 -5.02 45.08 -20.10
CA ARG A 912 -5.78 46.23 -19.58
C ARG A 912 -6.91 45.82 -18.64
N VAL A 913 -7.69 44.80 -18.99
CA VAL A 913 -8.91 44.39 -18.28
C VAL A 913 -8.62 43.49 -17.08
N LEU A 914 -7.74 42.50 -17.25
CA LEU A 914 -7.49 41.43 -16.27
C LEU A 914 -6.13 41.59 -15.55
N GLY A 915 -5.22 42.37 -16.14
CA GLY A 915 -3.85 42.54 -15.66
C GLY A 915 -2.85 41.64 -16.38
N GLU A 916 -1.56 41.94 -16.17
CA GLU A 916 -0.44 41.32 -16.88
C GLU A 916 -0.22 39.84 -16.50
N GLU A 917 -0.40 39.50 -15.22
CA GLU A 917 -0.13 38.15 -14.70
C GLU A 917 -1.38 37.27 -14.66
N HIS A 918 -2.50 37.75 -15.21
CA HIS A 918 -3.72 36.97 -15.25
C HIS A 918 -3.56 35.76 -16.19
N PRO A 919 -4.05 34.56 -15.81
CA PRO A 919 -3.99 33.35 -16.62
C PRO A 919 -4.32 33.52 -18.11
N LEU A 920 -5.44 34.18 -18.41
CA LEU A 920 -5.87 34.42 -19.79
C LEU A 920 -4.93 35.37 -20.57
N THR A 921 -4.30 36.34 -19.90
CA THR A 921 -3.31 37.25 -20.51
C THR A 921 -2.05 36.45 -20.87
N LEU A 922 -1.57 35.63 -19.95
CA LEU A 922 -0.38 34.79 -20.15
C LEU A 922 -0.59 33.73 -21.25
N ILE A 923 -1.80 33.18 -21.38
CA ILE A 923 -2.16 32.28 -22.51
C ILE A 923 -2.08 33.04 -23.83
N SER A 924 -2.66 34.25 -23.93
CA SER A 924 -2.60 35.06 -25.15
C SER A 924 -1.18 35.44 -25.53
N MET A 925 -0.34 35.79 -24.55
CA MET A 925 1.08 36.00 -24.77
C MET A 925 1.72 34.72 -25.32
N GLY A 926 1.57 33.57 -24.65
CA GLY A 926 2.13 32.30 -25.12
C GLY A 926 1.74 31.97 -26.57
N ASN A 927 0.49 32.19 -26.95
CA ASN A 927 0.02 32.00 -28.33
C ASN A 927 0.69 32.97 -29.32
N LEU A 928 0.83 34.24 -28.95
CA LEU A 928 1.53 35.23 -29.77
C LEU A 928 3.03 34.87 -29.95
N ALA A 929 3.69 34.33 -28.92
CA ALA A 929 5.05 33.82 -29.05
C ALA A 929 5.15 32.67 -30.07
N LEU A 930 4.15 31.77 -30.11
CA LEU A 930 4.09 30.71 -31.13
C LEU A 930 3.92 31.31 -32.53
N THR A 931 3.09 32.34 -32.70
CA THR A 931 2.95 33.06 -33.98
C THR A 931 4.27 33.71 -34.41
N TYR A 932 4.99 34.39 -33.52
CA TYR A 932 6.32 34.93 -33.81
C TYR A 932 7.32 33.84 -34.19
N SER A 933 7.28 32.70 -33.50
CA SER A 933 8.13 31.56 -33.85
C SER A 933 7.83 31.03 -35.25
N GLY A 934 6.55 30.98 -35.66
CA GLY A 934 6.13 30.59 -37.01
C GLY A 934 6.61 31.54 -38.09
N GLN A 935 6.63 32.85 -37.81
CA GLN A 935 7.18 33.89 -38.70
C GLN A 935 8.71 33.85 -38.83
N GLY A 936 9.42 33.03 -38.04
CA GLY A 936 10.88 33.05 -37.95
C GLY A 936 11.46 34.14 -37.04
N ARG A 937 10.61 34.89 -36.33
CA ARG A 937 10.98 35.95 -35.37
C ARG A 937 11.26 35.37 -33.98
N TRP A 938 12.27 34.51 -33.91
CA TRP A 938 12.52 33.70 -32.71
C TRP A 938 12.96 34.47 -31.46
N GLU A 939 13.58 35.64 -31.62
CA GLU A 939 14.00 36.51 -30.50
C GLU A 939 12.78 37.13 -29.77
N GLU A 940 11.77 37.56 -30.52
CA GLU A 940 10.53 38.07 -29.94
C GLU A 940 9.70 36.96 -29.31
N ALA A 941 9.69 35.77 -29.93
CA ALA A 941 9.10 34.57 -29.35
C ALA A 941 9.78 34.18 -28.02
N GLU A 942 11.11 34.23 -27.94
CA GLU A 942 11.87 33.95 -26.72
C GLU A 942 11.58 34.98 -25.63
N SER A 943 11.65 36.27 -25.95
CA SER A 943 11.40 37.35 -25.00
C SER A 943 10.03 37.21 -24.33
N LEU A 944 9.01 36.93 -25.13
CA LEU A 944 7.65 36.80 -24.64
C LEU A 944 7.43 35.45 -23.93
N GLY A 945 8.02 34.36 -24.44
CA GLY A 945 7.98 33.04 -23.81
C GLY A 945 8.63 33.01 -22.43
N LEU A 946 9.77 33.68 -22.25
CA LEU A 946 10.44 33.84 -20.95
C LEU A 946 9.56 34.59 -19.95
N GLN A 947 8.94 35.69 -20.38
CA GLN A 947 8.01 36.45 -19.53
C GLN A 947 6.85 35.58 -19.05
N VAL A 948 6.24 34.81 -19.96
CA VAL A 948 5.12 33.91 -19.65
C VAL A 948 5.55 32.81 -18.68
N THR A 949 6.69 32.15 -18.92
CA THR A 949 7.19 31.09 -18.04
C THR A 949 7.49 31.60 -16.63
N GLU A 950 8.16 32.75 -16.50
CA GLU A 950 8.47 33.31 -15.17
C GLU A 950 7.23 33.84 -14.45
N ALA A 951 6.24 34.37 -15.17
CA ALA A 951 4.94 34.71 -14.59
C ALA A 951 4.21 33.44 -14.08
N TRP A 952 4.16 32.37 -14.88
CA TRP A 952 3.51 31.12 -14.46
C TRP A 952 4.17 30.45 -13.26
N LYS A 953 5.50 30.46 -13.18
CA LYS A 953 6.23 29.98 -12.00
C LYS A 953 5.82 30.74 -10.74
N ARG A 954 5.59 32.06 -10.83
CA ARG A 954 5.17 32.89 -9.69
C ARG A 954 3.70 32.70 -9.33
N VAL A 955 2.81 32.57 -10.33
CA VAL A 955 1.35 32.49 -10.11
C VAL A 955 0.89 31.10 -9.72
N LEU A 956 1.36 30.05 -10.42
CA LEU A 956 0.88 28.67 -10.25
C LEU A 956 1.94 27.70 -9.72
N GLY A 957 3.21 28.11 -9.69
CA GLY A 957 4.33 27.27 -9.30
C GLY A 957 5.00 26.55 -10.47
N GLU A 958 6.17 25.99 -10.23
CA GLU A 958 7.01 25.37 -11.28
C GLU A 958 6.41 24.11 -11.90
N GLU A 959 5.65 23.34 -11.11
CA GLU A 959 5.15 22.01 -11.51
C GLU A 959 3.72 22.04 -12.07
N HIS A 960 3.11 23.22 -12.15
CA HIS A 960 1.77 23.33 -12.69
C HIS A 960 1.75 22.99 -14.20
N PRO A 961 0.74 22.24 -14.71
CA PRO A 961 0.67 21.87 -16.12
C PRO A 961 0.84 23.03 -17.10
N LEU A 962 0.21 24.19 -16.84
CA LEU A 962 0.38 25.41 -17.64
C LEU A 962 1.81 25.96 -17.64
N THR A 963 2.50 25.96 -16.49
CA THR A 963 3.91 26.35 -16.39
C THR A 963 4.77 25.43 -17.25
N LEU A 964 4.56 24.11 -17.13
CA LEU A 964 5.29 23.09 -17.89
C LEU A 964 5.02 23.19 -19.39
N THR A 965 3.79 23.52 -19.81
CA THR A 965 3.47 23.79 -21.22
C THR A 965 4.22 25.02 -21.73
N SER A 966 4.26 26.11 -20.97
CA SER A 966 5.02 27.31 -21.37
C SER A 966 6.52 27.04 -21.50
N MET A 967 7.09 26.28 -20.56
CA MET A 967 8.49 25.85 -20.62
C MET A 967 8.76 24.94 -21.82
N GLY A 968 7.84 24.04 -22.15
CA GLY A 968 7.94 23.19 -23.35
C GLY A 968 7.93 24.02 -24.63
N ASN A 969 7.06 25.03 -24.73
CA ASN A 969 7.01 25.93 -25.88
C ASN A 969 8.31 26.75 -26.00
N LEU A 970 8.83 27.27 -24.89
CA LEU A 970 10.11 27.97 -24.86
C LEU A 970 11.28 27.06 -25.27
N ALA A 971 11.25 25.78 -24.88
CA ALA A 971 12.25 24.79 -25.33
C ALA A 971 12.19 24.59 -26.85
N SER A 972 10.99 24.55 -27.43
CA SER A 972 10.79 24.53 -28.89
C SER A 972 11.30 25.80 -29.57
N THR A 973 11.16 26.98 -28.95
CA THR A 973 11.75 28.23 -29.46
C THR A 973 13.28 28.16 -29.48
N TYR A 974 13.91 27.69 -28.40
CA TYR A 974 15.37 27.46 -28.39
C TYR A 974 15.79 26.44 -29.45
N TRP A 975 14.99 25.39 -29.65
CA TRP A 975 15.25 24.40 -30.68
C TRP A 975 15.23 25.02 -32.09
N ASN A 976 14.24 25.88 -32.40
CA ASN A 976 14.15 26.61 -33.67
C ASN A 976 15.36 27.55 -33.90
N GLN A 977 15.88 28.16 -32.84
CA GLN A 977 17.11 28.98 -32.87
C GLN A 977 18.40 28.14 -33.01
N ARG A 978 18.31 26.81 -33.08
CA ARG A 978 19.45 25.85 -33.05
C ARG A 978 20.23 25.87 -31.74
N ARG A 979 19.64 26.40 -30.68
CA ARG A 979 20.15 26.43 -29.30
C ARG A 979 19.79 25.14 -28.57
N TRP A 980 20.20 24.00 -29.14
CA TRP A 980 19.71 22.68 -28.72
C TRP A 980 20.08 22.28 -27.28
N LYS A 981 21.15 22.84 -26.72
CA LYS A 981 21.54 22.57 -25.31
C LYS A 981 20.57 23.21 -24.31
N GLU A 982 20.09 24.41 -24.61
CA GLU A 982 19.11 25.10 -23.77
C GLU A 982 17.73 24.45 -23.92
N ALA A 983 17.37 24.07 -25.14
CA ALA A 983 16.18 23.26 -25.41
C ALA A 983 16.20 21.92 -24.65
N GLU A 984 17.33 21.21 -24.65
CA GLU A 984 17.52 19.97 -23.89
C GLU A 984 17.36 20.20 -22.38
N SER A 985 18.07 21.19 -21.83
CA SER A 985 18.02 21.48 -20.40
C SER A 985 16.58 21.73 -19.93
N LEU A 986 15.82 22.52 -20.69
CA LEU A 986 14.43 22.83 -20.34
C LEU A 986 13.50 21.65 -20.61
N GLY A 987 13.72 20.92 -21.71
CA GLY A 987 12.94 19.73 -22.08
C GLY A 987 13.06 18.58 -21.06
N VAL A 988 14.26 18.34 -20.51
CA VAL A 988 14.47 17.36 -19.43
C VAL A 988 13.72 17.77 -18.17
N GLN A 989 13.79 19.05 -17.77
CA GLN A 989 13.06 19.55 -16.60
C GLN A 989 11.54 19.36 -16.76
N VAL A 990 10.99 19.70 -17.92
CA VAL A 990 9.56 19.53 -18.22
C VAL A 990 9.15 18.06 -18.20
N MET A 991 9.95 17.18 -18.82
CA MET A 991 9.70 15.74 -18.84
C MET A 991 9.68 15.16 -17.41
N ASP A 992 10.69 15.46 -16.60
CA ASP A 992 10.80 14.93 -15.23
C ASP A 992 9.69 15.45 -14.32
N ALA A 993 9.30 16.73 -14.47
CA ALA A 993 8.18 17.30 -13.75
C ALA A 993 6.86 16.64 -14.15
N ARG A 994 6.57 16.47 -15.45
CA ARG A 994 5.36 15.79 -15.92
C ARG A 994 5.31 14.33 -15.51
N LYS A 995 6.45 13.61 -15.54
CA LYS A 995 6.54 12.24 -15.00
C LYS A 995 6.16 12.16 -13.51
N ARG A 996 6.54 13.15 -12.69
CA ARG A 996 6.15 13.20 -11.27
C ARG A 996 4.69 13.60 -11.03
N VAL A 997 4.19 14.58 -11.77
CA VAL A 997 2.85 15.17 -11.52
C VAL A 997 1.73 14.37 -12.18
N LEU A 998 1.92 13.94 -13.44
CA LEU A 998 0.90 13.29 -14.27
C LEU A 998 1.18 11.80 -14.48
N GLY A 999 2.41 11.36 -14.24
CA GLY A 999 2.85 9.99 -14.50
C GLY A 999 3.50 9.80 -15.87
N GLU A 1000 4.13 8.65 -16.06
CA GLU A 1000 4.88 8.32 -17.28
C GLU A 1000 3.99 8.06 -18.50
N GLU A 1001 2.78 7.56 -18.27
CA GLU A 1001 1.85 7.17 -19.33
C GLU A 1001 0.97 8.32 -19.85
N HIS A 1002 1.04 9.49 -19.20
CA HIS A 1002 0.18 10.62 -19.55
C HIS A 1002 0.54 11.18 -20.94
N PRO A 1003 -0.46 11.51 -21.80
CA PRO A 1003 -0.21 12.05 -23.14
C PRO A 1003 0.79 13.23 -23.17
N ASP A 1004 0.68 14.17 -22.24
CA ASP A 1004 1.59 15.33 -22.16
C ASP A 1004 3.04 14.93 -21.80
N THR A 1005 3.21 13.90 -20.98
CA THR A 1005 4.53 13.34 -20.67
C THR A 1005 5.15 12.73 -21.93
N LEU A 1006 4.37 11.94 -22.67
CA LEU A 1006 4.79 11.33 -23.94
C LEU A 1006 5.16 12.38 -25.00
N THR A 1007 4.37 13.45 -25.11
CA THR A 1007 4.69 14.60 -26.00
C THR A 1007 6.01 15.26 -25.61
N SER A 1008 6.29 15.42 -24.32
CA SER A 1008 7.55 16.03 -23.85
C SER A 1008 8.74 15.14 -24.16
N MET A 1009 8.59 13.82 -23.99
CA MET A 1009 9.60 12.83 -24.37
C MET A 1009 9.87 12.86 -25.88
N ALA A 1010 8.83 12.97 -26.72
CA ALA A 1010 8.97 13.07 -28.16
C ALA A 1010 9.71 14.35 -28.59
N ASN A 1011 9.39 15.50 -27.97
CA ASN A 1011 10.07 16.77 -28.24
C ASN A 1011 11.55 16.74 -27.82
N LEU A 1012 11.85 16.13 -26.66
CA LEU A 1012 13.22 15.93 -26.20
C LEU A 1012 13.99 14.99 -27.14
N ALA A 1013 13.36 13.92 -27.62
CA ALA A 1013 13.98 13.03 -28.59
C ALA A 1013 14.29 13.73 -29.92
N SER A 1014 13.39 14.60 -30.40
CA SER A 1014 13.68 15.46 -31.57
C SER A 1014 14.90 16.35 -31.31
N THR A 1015 15.03 16.92 -30.11
CA THR A 1015 16.20 17.71 -29.73
C THR A 1015 17.49 16.88 -29.77
N TYR A 1016 17.48 15.66 -29.22
CA TYR A 1016 18.63 14.76 -29.33
C TYR A 1016 18.97 14.38 -30.77
N ARG A 1017 17.96 14.16 -31.60
CA ARG A 1017 18.15 13.81 -33.01
C ARG A 1017 18.91 14.91 -33.76
N ASP A 1018 18.56 16.18 -33.54
CA ASP A 1018 19.19 17.30 -34.24
C ASP A 1018 20.56 17.67 -33.66
N GLN A 1019 20.82 17.32 -32.39
CA GLN A 1019 22.18 17.30 -31.83
C GLN A 1019 23.08 16.18 -32.40
N GLY A 1020 22.52 15.25 -33.19
CA GLY A 1020 23.24 14.07 -33.71
C GLY A 1020 23.29 12.88 -32.75
N ARG A 1021 22.61 12.95 -31.59
CA ARG A 1021 22.52 11.89 -30.57
C ARG A 1021 21.40 10.90 -30.91
N TRP A 1022 21.51 10.27 -32.08
CA TRP A 1022 20.42 9.44 -32.62
C TRP A 1022 20.13 8.16 -31.84
N GLU A 1023 21.11 7.62 -31.09
CA GLU A 1023 20.89 6.42 -30.25
C GLU A 1023 19.95 6.76 -29.07
N GLU A 1024 20.13 7.93 -28.44
CA GLU A 1024 19.30 8.40 -27.32
C GLU A 1024 17.91 8.85 -27.79
N ALA A 1025 17.82 9.47 -28.97
CA ALA A 1025 16.55 9.76 -29.62
C ALA A 1025 15.76 8.47 -29.93
N GLU A 1026 16.42 7.43 -30.48
CA GLU A 1026 15.79 6.12 -30.75
C GLU A 1026 15.26 5.47 -29.47
N GLU A 1027 16.01 5.52 -28.37
CA GLU A 1027 15.56 4.94 -27.09
C GLU A 1027 14.28 5.61 -26.56
N LEU A 1028 14.26 6.95 -26.52
CA LEU A 1028 13.07 7.69 -26.08
C LEU A 1028 11.88 7.51 -27.02
N GLU A 1029 12.09 7.57 -28.35
CA GLU A 1029 11.00 7.41 -29.33
C GLU A 1029 10.42 5.99 -29.32
N VAL A 1030 11.24 4.96 -29.08
CA VAL A 1030 10.75 3.59 -28.90
C VAL A 1030 9.91 3.47 -27.64
N GLN A 1031 10.35 4.05 -26.52
CA GLN A 1031 9.53 4.10 -25.30
C GLN A 1031 8.18 4.80 -25.55
N VAL A 1032 8.20 5.99 -26.16
CA VAL A 1032 6.99 6.74 -26.47
C VAL A 1032 6.04 5.91 -27.33
N MET A 1033 6.55 5.27 -28.39
CA MET A 1033 5.76 4.42 -29.27
C MET A 1033 5.14 3.22 -28.52
N GLU A 1034 5.91 2.50 -27.71
CA GLU A 1034 5.41 1.34 -26.98
C GLU A 1034 4.33 1.71 -25.96
N VAL A 1035 4.55 2.78 -25.20
CA VAL A 1035 3.59 3.26 -24.20
C VAL A 1035 2.35 3.83 -24.88
N SER A 1036 2.50 4.66 -25.92
CA SER A 1036 1.35 5.25 -26.61
C SER A 1036 0.50 4.19 -27.33
N LYS A 1037 1.11 3.16 -27.92
CA LYS A 1037 0.38 2.01 -28.48
C LYS A 1037 -0.45 1.27 -27.43
N ARG A 1038 0.09 1.08 -26.23
CA ARG A 1038 -0.63 0.42 -25.12
C ARG A 1038 -1.78 1.27 -24.58
N VAL A 1039 -1.52 2.56 -24.35
CA VAL A 1039 -2.44 3.45 -23.61
C VAL A 1039 -3.48 4.07 -24.53
N LEU A 1040 -3.06 4.62 -25.68
CA LEU A 1040 -3.92 5.36 -26.61
C LEU A 1040 -4.40 4.48 -27.77
N GLY A 1041 -3.63 3.46 -28.13
CA GLY A 1041 -3.88 2.59 -29.28
C GLY A 1041 -2.96 2.89 -30.47
N GLU A 1042 -2.92 1.96 -31.42
CA GLU A 1042 -2.00 2.03 -32.56
C GLU A 1042 -2.35 3.14 -33.56
N GLU A 1043 -3.64 3.43 -33.73
CA GLU A 1043 -4.14 4.38 -34.73
C GLU A 1043 -4.32 5.81 -34.19
N HIS A 1044 -4.03 6.04 -32.90
CA HIS A 1044 -4.16 7.35 -32.29
C HIS A 1044 -3.17 8.37 -32.91
N PRO A 1045 -3.59 9.62 -33.20
CA PRO A 1045 -2.72 10.63 -33.84
C PRO A 1045 -1.35 10.83 -33.16
N LEU A 1046 -1.31 10.88 -31.82
CA LEU A 1046 -0.05 10.96 -31.05
C LEU A 1046 0.85 9.74 -31.26
N THR A 1047 0.29 8.52 -31.29
CA THR A 1047 1.05 7.28 -31.55
C THR A 1047 1.64 7.31 -32.96
N LEU A 1048 0.85 7.69 -33.95
CA LEU A 1048 1.30 7.80 -35.34
C LEU A 1048 2.39 8.86 -35.51
N SER A 1049 2.29 9.97 -34.76
CA SER A 1049 3.32 11.02 -34.73
C SER A 1049 4.63 10.52 -34.11
N GLY A 1050 4.56 9.77 -33.00
CA GLY A 1050 5.73 9.12 -32.40
C GLY A 1050 6.42 8.13 -33.35
N ILE A 1051 5.65 7.31 -34.07
CA ILE A 1051 6.19 6.39 -35.08
C ILE A 1051 6.83 7.16 -36.25
N GLY A 1052 6.22 8.27 -36.69
CA GLY A 1052 6.79 9.15 -37.72
C GLY A 1052 8.11 9.79 -37.30
N ASN A 1053 8.21 10.21 -36.04
CA ASN A 1053 9.46 10.73 -35.46
C ASN A 1053 10.55 9.65 -35.42
N LEU A 1054 10.21 8.43 -35.00
CA LEU A 1054 11.11 7.27 -35.04
C LEU A 1054 11.57 6.93 -36.46
N ALA A 1055 10.68 7.04 -37.45
CA ALA A 1055 11.04 6.87 -38.86
C ALA A 1055 12.06 7.92 -39.31
N SER A 1056 11.89 9.17 -38.88
CA SER A 1056 12.82 10.27 -39.15
C SER A 1056 14.18 10.06 -38.48
N THR A 1057 14.22 9.53 -37.26
CA THR A 1057 15.47 9.15 -36.58
C THR A 1057 16.18 8.02 -37.32
N TYR A 1058 15.46 7.00 -37.79
CA TYR A 1058 16.06 5.96 -38.65
C TYR A 1058 16.57 6.51 -39.98
N TRP A 1059 15.89 7.49 -40.55
CA TRP A 1059 16.34 8.17 -41.75
C TRP A 1059 17.69 8.88 -41.51
N ASN A 1060 17.82 9.64 -40.41
CA ASN A 1060 19.07 10.30 -40.01
C ASN A 1060 20.22 9.31 -39.74
N GLN A 1061 19.91 8.14 -39.16
CA GLN A 1061 20.86 7.04 -38.98
C GLN A 1061 21.22 6.29 -40.29
N ARG A 1062 20.70 6.73 -41.45
CA ARG A 1062 20.83 6.05 -42.77
C ARG A 1062 20.25 4.64 -42.80
N ARG A 1063 19.30 4.32 -41.90
CA ARG A 1063 18.55 3.06 -41.86
C ARG A 1063 17.26 3.19 -42.69
N TRP A 1064 17.39 3.65 -43.94
CA TRP A 1064 16.25 4.04 -44.78
C TRP A 1064 15.19 2.96 -44.99
N LYS A 1065 15.56 1.68 -45.01
CA LYS A 1065 14.58 0.56 -45.09
C LYS A 1065 13.67 0.47 -43.87
N LYS A 1066 14.19 0.77 -42.67
CA LYS A 1066 13.37 0.82 -41.46
C LYS A 1066 12.51 2.08 -41.42
N ALA A 1067 13.07 3.22 -41.85
CA ALA A 1067 12.32 4.47 -42.00
C ALA A 1067 11.14 4.31 -42.96
N GLU A 1068 11.37 3.68 -44.12
CA GLU A 1068 10.33 3.35 -45.09
C GLU A 1068 9.24 2.44 -44.49
N SER A 1069 9.63 1.35 -43.84
CA SER A 1069 8.67 0.42 -43.24
C SER A 1069 7.75 1.10 -42.23
N LEU A 1070 8.27 2.01 -41.40
CA LEU A 1070 7.46 2.77 -40.45
C LEU A 1070 6.66 3.87 -41.14
N GLY A 1071 7.26 4.58 -42.10
CA GLY A 1071 6.61 5.65 -42.86
C GLY A 1071 5.39 5.16 -43.64
N VAL A 1072 5.47 4.00 -44.30
CA VAL A 1072 4.32 3.38 -44.99
C VAL A 1072 3.21 3.04 -44.01
N GLN A 1073 3.54 2.40 -42.87
CA GLN A 1073 2.55 2.07 -41.84
C GLN A 1073 1.83 3.33 -41.31
N VAL A 1074 2.58 4.41 -41.06
CA VAL A 1074 2.01 5.68 -40.57
C VAL A 1074 1.09 6.29 -41.62
N ILE A 1075 1.48 6.32 -42.89
CA ILE A 1075 0.65 6.89 -43.96
C ILE A 1075 -0.65 6.08 -44.11
N ASP A 1076 -0.58 4.75 -44.16
CA ASP A 1076 -1.76 3.89 -44.31
C ASP A 1076 -2.73 4.05 -43.12
N ALA A 1077 -2.20 4.20 -41.91
CA ALA A 1077 -3.02 4.51 -40.74
C ALA A 1077 -3.61 5.93 -40.79
N ARG A 1078 -2.81 6.96 -41.08
CA ARG A 1078 -3.28 8.35 -41.16
C ARG A 1078 -4.32 8.55 -42.26
N LYS A 1079 -4.18 7.89 -43.42
CA LYS A 1079 -5.20 7.89 -44.48
C LYS A 1079 -6.55 7.34 -44.02
N ARG A 1080 -6.55 6.30 -43.18
CA ARG A 1080 -7.78 5.71 -42.63
C ARG A 1080 -8.42 6.58 -41.55
N VAL A 1081 -7.60 7.15 -40.66
CA VAL A 1081 -8.07 7.90 -39.47
C VAL A 1081 -8.37 9.37 -39.80
N LEU A 1082 -7.40 10.08 -40.40
CA LEU A 1082 -7.44 11.52 -40.64
C LEU A 1082 -7.94 11.86 -42.06
N GLY A 1083 -7.71 10.95 -43.01
CA GLY A 1083 -7.97 11.15 -44.43
C GLY A 1083 -6.69 11.46 -45.22
N GLU A 1084 -6.78 11.33 -46.54
CA GLU A 1084 -5.63 11.51 -47.44
C GLU A 1084 -5.13 12.96 -47.51
N ASP A 1085 -6.07 13.90 -47.39
CA ASP A 1085 -5.83 15.33 -47.57
C ASP A 1085 -5.44 16.05 -46.24
N HIS A 1086 -5.40 15.34 -45.12
CA HIS A 1086 -5.05 15.93 -43.82
C HIS A 1086 -3.58 16.40 -43.79
N PRO A 1087 -3.25 17.59 -43.23
CA PRO A 1087 -1.89 18.13 -43.21
C PRO A 1087 -0.81 17.16 -42.67
N ASP A 1088 -1.13 16.45 -41.57
CA ASP A 1088 -0.24 15.41 -41.03
C ASP A 1088 -0.03 14.22 -41.98
N THR A 1089 -1.05 13.79 -42.73
CA THR A 1089 -0.92 12.73 -43.72
C THR A 1089 0.04 13.17 -44.83
N LEU A 1090 -0.14 14.40 -45.32
CA LEU A 1090 0.70 15.02 -46.35
C LEU A 1090 2.15 15.17 -45.87
N THR A 1091 2.37 15.56 -44.62
CA THR A 1091 3.71 15.63 -44.01
C THR A 1091 4.38 14.27 -43.95
N SER A 1092 3.66 13.21 -43.53
CA SER A 1092 4.21 11.85 -43.55
C SER A 1092 4.53 11.37 -44.96
N MET A 1093 3.69 11.70 -45.94
CA MET A 1093 3.95 11.41 -47.36
C MET A 1093 5.21 12.13 -47.86
N ALA A 1094 5.41 13.41 -47.51
CA ALA A 1094 6.63 14.15 -47.85
C ALA A 1094 7.89 13.50 -47.22
N ASN A 1095 7.81 13.08 -45.96
CA ASN A 1095 8.92 12.40 -45.26
C ASN A 1095 9.24 11.04 -45.91
N LEU A 1096 8.23 10.28 -46.34
CA LEU A 1096 8.44 9.05 -47.10
C LEU A 1096 9.04 9.34 -48.48
N ALA A 1097 8.63 10.41 -49.15
CA ALA A 1097 9.20 10.81 -50.44
C ALA A 1097 10.70 11.14 -50.31
N SER A 1098 11.08 11.89 -49.27
CA SER A 1098 12.48 12.12 -48.91
C SER A 1098 13.24 10.82 -48.62
N THR A 1099 12.57 9.83 -47.99
CA THR A 1099 13.16 8.50 -47.79
C THR A 1099 13.42 7.78 -49.11
N TYR A 1100 12.49 7.81 -50.06
CA TYR A 1100 12.69 7.26 -51.40
C TYR A 1100 13.80 7.97 -52.17
N TRP A 1101 13.86 9.30 -52.06
CA TRP A 1101 14.91 10.11 -52.69
C TRP A 1101 16.30 9.66 -52.20
N ASN A 1102 16.48 9.47 -50.89
CA ASN A 1102 17.76 9.02 -50.31
C ASN A 1102 18.10 7.57 -50.65
N GLN A 1103 17.11 6.74 -50.98
CA GLN A 1103 17.32 5.39 -51.51
C GLN A 1103 17.66 5.39 -53.02
N GLY A 1104 17.63 6.55 -53.70
CA GLY A 1104 17.80 6.66 -55.15
C GLY A 1104 16.54 6.33 -55.97
N ARG A 1105 15.39 6.13 -55.31
CA ARG A 1105 14.09 5.83 -55.94
C ARG A 1105 13.39 7.12 -56.38
N LEU A 1106 14.06 7.91 -57.21
CA LEU A 1106 13.66 9.28 -57.55
C LEU A 1106 12.29 9.39 -58.23
N LYS A 1107 11.87 8.37 -59.00
CA LYS A 1107 10.55 8.36 -59.66
C LYS A 1107 9.40 8.25 -58.65
N GLU A 1108 9.59 7.46 -57.60
CA GLU A 1108 8.57 7.28 -56.57
C GLU A 1108 8.54 8.48 -55.62
N ALA A 1109 9.71 9.04 -55.31
CA ALA A 1109 9.82 10.31 -54.59
C ALA A 1109 9.05 11.42 -55.33
N GLU A 1110 9.30 11.60 -56.63
CA GLU A 1110 8.61 12.60 -57.44
C GLU A 1110 7.09 12.38 -57.46
N LEU A 1111 6.63 11.14 -57.64
CA LEU A 1111 5.19 10.85 -57.66
C LEU A 1111 4.53 11.28 -56.36
N LEU A 1112 5.16 10.96 -55.23
CA LEU A 1112 4.63 11.27 -53.91
C LEU A 1112 4.74 12.77 -53.60
N GLU A 1113 5.84 13.43 -53.97
CA GLU A 1113 6.03 14.88 -53.87
C GLU A 1113 4.98 15.66 -54.69
N LEU A 1114 4.67 15.19 -55.91
CA LEU A 1114 3.64 15.79 -56.74
C LEU A 1114 2.25 15.67 -56.10
N GLN A 1115 1.91 14.48 -55.59
CA GLN A 1115 0.65 14.25 -54.87
C GLN A 1115 0.54 15.17 -53.64
N VAL A 1116 1.61 15.28 -52.85
CA VAL A 1116 1.64 16.17 -51.68
C VAL A 1116 1.47 17.62 -52.10
N MET A 1117 2.23 18.10 -53.09
CA MET A 1117 2.14 19.49 -53.55
C MET A 1117 0.73 19.83 -54.05
N GLU A 1118 0.11 18.97 -54.86
CA GLU A 1118 -1.24 19.19 -55.38
C GLU A 1118 -2.31 19.14 -54.28
N ALA A 1119 -2.20 18.21 -53.33
CA ALA A 1119 -3.10 18.11 -52.19
C ALA A 1119 -2.95 19.31 -51.24
N SER A 1120 -1.72 19.67 -50.84
CA SER A 1120 -1.43 20.85 -50.01
C SER A 1120 -1.93 22.13 -50.68
N LYS A 1121 -1.74 22.29 -52.00
CA LYS A 1121 -2.28 23.44 -52.75
C LYS A 1121 -3.81 23.51 -52.69
N ARG A 1122 -4.51 22.38 -52.69
CA ARG A 1122 -5.98 22.32 -52.60
C ARG A 1122 -6.50 22.64 -51.19
N VAL A 1123 -5.86 22.05 -50.17
CA VAL A 1123 -6.32 22.07 -48.78
C VAL A 1123 -5.84 23.33 -48.06
N LEU A 1124 -4.53 23.56 -48.09
CA LEU A 1124 -3.85 24.65 -47.37
C LEU A 1124 -3.80 25.94 -48.19
N GLY A 1125 -3.86 25.81 -49.52
CA GLY A 1125 -3.69 26.92 -50.46
C GLY A 1125 -2.29 26.98 -51.06
N GLU A 1126 -2.16 27.75 -52.14
CA GLU A 1126 -0.92 27.89 -52.90
C GLU A 1126 0.18 28.63 -52.15
N GLU A 1127 -0.21 29.55 -51.28
CA GLU A 1127 0.69 30.42 -50.52
C GLU A 1127 1.16 29.80 -49.18
N HIS A 1128 0.60 28.65 -48.79
CA HIS A 1128 0.93 28.02 -47.51
C HIS A 1128 2.39 27.55 -47.44
N PRO A 1129 3.12 27.76 -46.32
CA PRO A 1129 4.52 27.34 -46.18
C PRO A 1129 4.80 25.88 -46.56
N ASP A 1130 3.93 24.95 -46.17
CA ASP A 1130 4.07 23.52 -46.49
C ASP A 1130 3.88 23.22 -47.99
N THR A 1131 2.97 23.94 -48.67
CA THR A 1131 2.79 23.84 -50.13
C THR A 1131 4.06 24.31 -50.84
N LEU A 1132 4.63 25.44 -50.38
CA LEU A 1132 5.87 25.99 -50.92
C LEU A 1132 7.06 25.05 -50.68
N SER A 1133 7.13 24.42 -49.51
CA SER A 1133 8.17 23.43 -49.17
C SER A 1133 8.06 22.18 -50.05
N SER A 1134 6.84 21.70 -50.29
CA SER A 1134 6.58 20.57 -51.20
C SER A 1134 6.93 20.90 -52.65
N MET A 1135 6.65 22.14 -53.09
CA MET A 1135 7.04 22.65 -54.40
C MET A 1135 8.56 22.71 -54.57
N ALA A 1136 9.28 23.18 -53.54
CA ALA A 1136 10.75 23.20 -53.53
C ALA A 1136 11.33 21.78 -53.59
N ASN A 1137 10.80 20.83 -52.81
CA ASN A 1137 11.25 19.43 -52.84
C ASN A 1137 11.07 18.81 -54.23
N LEU A 1138 9.89 19.00 -54.85
CA LEU A 1138 9.63 18.54 -56.21
C LEU A 1138 10.57 19.19 -57.24
N ALA A 1139 10.88 20.48 -57.08
CA ALA A 1139 11.82 21.19 -57.95
C ALA A 1139 13.24 20.59 -57.85
N LEU A 1140 13.72 20.32 -56.62
CA LEU A 1140 15.01 19.67 -56.37
C LEU A 1140 15.07 18.27 -57.02
N THR A 1141 14.02 17.47 -56.87
CA THR A 1141 13.94 16.14 -57.49
C THR A 1141 13.92 16.23 -59.02
N CYS A 1142 13.21 17.21 -59.60
CA CYS A 1142 13.21 17.45 -61.04
C CYS A 1142 14.60 17.83 -61.57
N HIS A 1143 15.34 18.66 -60.82
CA HIS A 1143 16.69 19.10 -61.19
C HIS A 1143 17.65 17.91 -61.26
N ILE A 1144 17.65 17.05 -60.23
CA ILE A 1144 18.53 15.87 -60.14
C ILE A 1144 18.21 14.84 -61.23
N GLN A 1145 16.96 14.74 -61.65
CA GLN A 1145 16.56 13.90 -62.78
C GLN A 1145 16.91 14.52 -64.16
N GLY A 1146 17.53 15.71 -64.20
CA GLY A 1146 17.96 16.37 -65.43
C GLY A 1146 16.85 17.14 -66.17
N ARG A 1147 15.73 17.46 -65.51
CA ARG A 1147 14.62 18.24 -66.09
C ARG A 1147 14.71 19.72 -65.71
N ALA A 1148 15.76 20.38 -66.20
CA ALA A 1148 16.12 21.76 -65.85
C ALA A 1148 14.95 22.77 -66.01
N ASP A 1149 14.22 22.74 -67.13
CA ASP A 1149 13.12 23.68 -67.38
C ASP A 1149 11.95 23.54 -66.39
N ARG A 1150 11.70 22.33 -65.88
CA ARG A 1150 10.64 22.09 -64.90
C ARG A 1150 11.10 22.49 -63.50
N SER A 1151 12.34 22.17 -63.14
CA SER A 1151 12.90 22.55 -61.83
C SER A 1151 13.04 24.06 -61.68
N LEU A 1152 13.53 24.76 -62.71
CA LEU A 1152 13.67 26.22 -62.68
C LEU A 1152 12.31 26.91 -62.50
N ARG A 1153 11.31 26.56 -63.32
CA ARG A 1153 9.96 27.15 -63.20
C ARG A 1153 9.32 26.92 -61.83
N LEU A 1154 9.41 25.70 -61.29
CA LEU A 1154 8.85 25.40 -59.96
C LEU A 1154 9.60 26.15 -58.85
N MET A 1155 10.93 26.26 -58.92
CA MET A 1155 11.73 26.97 -57.93
C MET A 1155 11.55 28.49 -58.02
N GLU A 1156 11.47 29.06 -59.23
CA GLU A 1156 11.11 30.47 -59.44
C GLU A 1156 9.76 30.81 -58.82
N GLN A 1157 8.73 30.01 -59.11
CA GLN A 1157 7.40 30.19 -58.55
C GLN A 1157 7.41 30.07 -57.01
N CYS A 1158 8.10 29.06 -56.47
CA CYS A 1158 8.24 28.87 -55.03
C CYS A 1158 8.90 30.10 -54.38
N VAL A 1159 10.03 30.57 -54.89
CA VAL A 1159 10.75 31.72 -54.35
C VAL A 1159 9.93 33.01 -54.46
N GLN A 1160 9.21 33.24 -55.56
CA GLN A 1160 8.34 34.40 -55.70
C GLN A 1160 7.24 34.43 -54.63
N LEU A 1161 6.59 33.29 -54.39
CA LEU A 1161 5.56 33.16 -53.36
C LEU A 1161 6.16 33.27 -51.95
N GLN A 1162 7.30 32.64 -51.69
CA GLN A 1162 8.01 32.74 -50.40
C GLN A 1162 8.39 34.17 -50.07
N ARG A 1163 8.87 34.97 -51.04
CA ARG A 1163 9.16 36.40 -50.84
C ARG A 1163 7.93 37.21 -50.46
N ARG A 1164 6.77 36.86 -51.00
CA ARG A 1164 5.49 37.53 -50.71
C ARG A 1164 4.96 37.16 -49.32
N VAL A 1165 5.01 35.88 -48.96
CA VAL A 1165 4.34 35.33 -47.78
C VAL A 1165 5.24 35.31 -46.55
N LEU A 1166 6.46 34.78 -46.69
CA LEU A 1166 7.40 34.62 -45.58
C LEU A 1166 8.30 35.85 -45.41
N GLY A 1167 8.45 36.66 -46.45
CA GLY A 1167 9.40 37.76 -46.52
C GLY A 1167 10.78 37.35 -47.01
N LEU A 1168 11.62 38.35 -47.26
CA LEU A 1168 12.97 38.17 -47.82
C LEU A 1168 13.93 37.50 -46.83
N ASP A 1169 13.81 37.84 -45.55
CA ASP A 1169 14.76 37.41 -44.51
C ASP A 1169 14.44 36.03 -43.93
N HIS A 1170 13.33 35.41 -44.35
CA HIS A 1170 12.95 34.09 -43.86
C HIS A 1170 13.97 33.01 -44.31
N PRO A 1171 14.42 32.10 -43.43
CA PRO A 1171 15.44 31.11 -43.75
C PRO A 1171 15.16 30.27 -45.01
N HIS A 1172 13.90 29.84 -45.20
CA HIS A 1172 13.50 29.10 -46.40
C HIS A 1172 13.59 29.93 -47.69
N THR A 1173 13.15 31.20 -47.66
CA THR A 1173 13.22 32.11 -48.81
C THR A 1173 14.67 32.36 -49.21
N MET A 1174 15.55 32.56 -48.22
CA MET A 1174 16.98 32.79 -48.43
C MET A 1174 17.65 31.56 -49.05
N SER A 1175 17.40 30.38 -48.49
CA SER A 1175 17.96 29.11 -48.98
C SER A 1175 17.53 28.83 -50.42
N ASN A 1176 16.23 28.89 -50.70
CA ASN A 1176 15.70 28.59 -52.04
C ASN A 1176 16.07 29.67 -53.07
N SER A 1177 16.17 30.95 -52.67
CA SER A 1177 16.68 32.02 -53.54
C SER A 1177 18.14 31.79 -53.93
N SER A 1178 18.97 31.27 -53.02
CA SER A 1178 20.36 30.90 -53.33
C SER A 1178 20.39 29.73 -54.33
N THR A 1179 19.63 28.66 -54.05
CA THR A 1179 19.53 27.50 -54.94
C THR A 1179 19.07 27.88 -56.34
N LEU A 1180 18.05 28.76 -56.44
CA LEU A 1180 17.56 29.24 -57.72
C LEU A 1180 18.65 29.98 -58.50
N ARG A 1181 19.40 30.88 -57.84
CA ARG A 1181 20.50 31.62 -58.47
C ARG A 1181 21.58 30.67 -58.99
N ASP A 1182 21.97 29.68 -58.20
CA ASP A 1182 22.98 28.68 -58.60
C ASP A 1182 22.52 27.91 -59.84
N TRP A 1183 21.23 27.59 -59.94
CA TRP A 1183 20.66 26.91 -61.10
C TRP A 1183 20.56 27.80 -62.33
N GLU A 1184 20.19 29.07 -62.18
CA GLU A 1184 20.16 30.07 -63.25
C GLU A 1184 21.57 30.29 -63.83
N GLU A 1185 22.58 30.41 -62.97
CA GLU A 1185 23.99 30.55 -63.36
C GLU A 1185 24.51 29.30 -64.09
N ALA A 1186 24.11 28.11 -63.65
CA ALA A 1186 24.47 26.84 -64.31
C ALA A 1186 23.74 26.61 -65.64
N SER A 1187 22.62 27.31 -65.89
CA SER A 1187 21.74 27.14 -67.06
C SER A 1187 21.87 28.25 -68.12
N GLY A 1188 22.68 29.29 -67.87
CA GLY A 1188 22.92 30.39 -68.80
C GLY A 1188 23.71 29.97 -70.06
N PRO A 1189 23.53 30.65 -71.22
CA PRO A 1189 24.26 30.30 -72.43
C PRO A 1189 25.74 30.70 -72.31
N LEU A 1190 26.64 29.76 -72.66
CA LEU A 1190 28.08 29.99 -72.85
C LEU A 1190 28.37 31.06 -73.92
#